data_AF-C4XGM0-F1
#
_entry.id   AF-C4XGM0-F1
#
_cell.length_a   1.000
_cell.length_b   1.000
_cell.length_c   1.000
_cell.angle_alpha   90.00
_cell.angle_beta   90.00
_cell.angle_gamma   90.00
#
_symmetry.space_group_name_H-M   'P 1'
#
loop_
_entity.id
_entity.type
_entity.pdbx_description
1 polymer ?
#
loop_
_entity_poly.entity_id
_entity_poly.type
_entity_poly.pdbx_seq_one_letter_code
_entity_poly.pdbx_strand_id
1 'polypeptide(L)'
;MTYDLNIPGQINEFQLRAIEAVATLVPENGVVVEIGSLFGRSSYAWGASVLPSVTVHCIDPWKGNSGATPLQDRWGITYSIEQFREYTKRLQNIVPHQGYSPRDFSTWDQDIDLFYEDSVHRNPTFSKNLHFWLSHLKSTGIACGDDYRPRFPDIVNGVGALAEQLGRELIIVDKFWCLLPSAELVPAVEAIRERLLVIKSEAEEAALTHPFAHTLSITNKSHTISAGTPLSIEIYACNESPFSWNDDCGNPLTSNVLIGFQSTANSTTASSIYPLNTALEPDRPVIDTVLISTTGLSPGTFTATAQLLLTDDQGKVNHILKDNMHWLFEITPEKNLHGIPDTYQAFHEDKPENFNEISSLDVHAAYRMFLGRPPEGGEQRISNHLEAAKSLDGLRQRFIVSPEFQRTIRRFIPDGYTKRHPTDLNTIKFRHQSVKHRDRTMDKIFEIPVVDPNLSRDHLLNIFRYQPFKLPDGTITGSGNGQVYGGLTRAMRPGEVTKKEWDNFFLLNSELTMMYEDIIWAIKNEFGSFKGLSFADFACNSGYFCYRYLQEGAEMATGIDGYDFSEAFSIVNRACSLNAKFIHASYNMMTHEAKGLADTYDIVSCIAFMCYSSDPTYLLTYLAKLANRALVVLSKIPHGNDELFIKYANTESKYFNKQFPICFDAATEISEELFRCGLKSLGFKTVIEILREKHWQPRGTAWRCFIALR
;
A
#
# COMPACT_ATOMS: atom_id res chain seq x y z
N MET A 1 -0.24 22.66 38.82
CA MET A 1 -0.60 22.50 37.40
C MET A 1 -1.04 21.05 37.21
N THR A 2 -2.08 20.84 36.41
CA THR A 2 -2.69 19.55 36.07
C THR A 2 -1.87 18.74 35.06
N TYR A 3 -0.81 19.31 34.51
CA TYR A 3 0.19 18.65 33.67
C TYR A 3 1.60 19.21 33.95
N ASP A 4 2.65 18.49 33.53
CA ASP A 4 4.05 18.88 33.72
C ASP A 4 4.78 18.99 32.36
N LEU A 5 5.06 20.23 31.93
CA LEU A 5 5.75 20.52 30.67
C LEU A 5 7.23 20.11 30.68
N ASN A 6 7.80 19.82 31.86
CA ASN A 6 9.20 19.38 31.99
C ASN A 6 9.38 17.90 31.66
N ILE A 7 8.31 17.10 31.67
CA ILE A 7 8.37 15.72 31.21
C ILE A 7 8.62 15.75 29.69
N PRO A 8 9.65 15.09 29.15
CA PRO A 8 9.89 15.04 27.71
C PRO A 8 8.69 14.44 26.95
N GLY A 9 8.35 15.01 25.80
CA GLY A 9 7.20 14.56 25.02
C GLY A 9 6.98 15.42 23.78
N GLN A 10 6.14 14.92 22.87
CA GLN A 10 5.80 15.60 21.61
C GLN A 10 4.49 16.39 21.71
N ILE A 11 3.66 16.09 22.70
CA ILE A 11 2.40 16.77 22.99
C ILE A 11 2.67 18.19 23.52
N ASN A 12 2.01 19.18 22.92
CA ASN A 12 2.10 20.59 23.29
C ASN A 12 1.05 21.00 24.34
N GLU A 13 1.10 22.26 24.77
CA GLU A 13 0.23 22.76 25.84
C GLU A 13 -1.27 22.78 25.48
N PHE A 14 -1.63 23.06 24.23
CA PHE A 14 -3.05 23.05 23.81
C PHE A 14 -3.65 21.66 23.89
N GLN A 15 -2.90 20.65 23.45
CA GLN A 15 -3.30 19.25 23.56
C GLN A 15 -3.40 18.81 25.03
N LEU A 16 -2.49 19.25 25.92
CA LEU A 16 -2.56 18.96 27.35
C LEU A 16 -3.77 19.61 28.03
N ARG A 17 -4.16 20.82 27.61
CA ARG A 17 -5.40 21.48 28.06
C ARG A 17 -6.65 20.76 27.57
N ALA A 18 -6.62 20.21 26.35
CA ALA A 18 -7.70 19.36 25.84
C ALA A 18 -7.83 18.07 26.65
N ILE A 19 -6.70 17.40 26.95
CA ILE A 19 -6.63 16.25 27.86
C ILE A 19 -7.26 16.59 29.22
N GLU A 20 -6.86 17.71 29.84
CA GLU A 20 -7.42 18.16 31.12
C GLU A 20 -8.94 18.35 31.05
N ALA A 21 -9.45 18.99 29.98
CA ALA A 21 -10.89 19.20 29.79
C ALA A 21 -11.65 17.88 29.67
N VAL A 22 -11.16 16.95 28.83
CA VAL A 22 -11.80 15.65 28.59
C VAL A 22 -11.73 14.75 29.83
N ALA A 23 -10.64 14.78 30.59
CA ALA A 23 -10.45 13.97 31.79
C ALA A 23 -11.55 14.17 32.85
N THR A 24 -12.16 15.35 32.92
CA THR A 24 -13.25 15.63 33.87
C THR A 24 -14.55 14.86 33.60
N LEU A 25 -14.69 14.24 32.43
CA LEU A 25 -15.85 13.40 32.08
C LEU A 25 -15.70 11.96 32.58
N VAL A 26 -14.50 11.54 33.00
CA VAL A 26 -14.27 10.18 33.50
C VAL A 26 -14.90 10.06 34.89
N PRO A 27 -15.83 9.11 35.10
CA PRO A 27 -16.54 8.98 36.37
C PRO A 27 -15.63 8.46 37.49
N GLU A 28 -16.08 8.58 38.73
CA GLU A 28 -15.39 7.97 39.88
C GLU A 28 -15.19 6.46 39.68
N ASN A 29 -14.01 5.94 40.01
CA ASN A 29 -13.59 4.55 39.72
C ASN A 29 -13.57 4.18 38.23
N GLY A 30 -13.56 5.18 37.35
CA GLY A 30 -13.46 4.99 35.91
C GLY A 30 -12.10 4.42 35.48
N VAL A 31 -12.05 3.98 34.23
CA VAL A 31 -10.89 3.32 33.63
C VAL A 31 -10.47 4.08 32.39
N VAL A 32 -9.23 4.57 32.40
CA VAL A 32 -8.57 5.19 31.24
C VAL A 32 -7.54 4.22 30.69
N VAL A 33 -7.54 4.00 29.38
CA VAL A 33 -6.49 3.26 28.68
C VAL A 33 -5.81 4.18 27.67
N GLU A 34 -4.50 4.33 27.80
CA GLU A 34 -3.62 5.05 26.89
C GLU A 34 -2.66 4.08 26.21
N ILE A 35 -2.58 4.13 24.88
CA ILE A 35 -1.67 3.32 24.07
C ILE A 35 -0.64 4.24 23.43
N GLY A 36 0.66 4.01 23.69
CA GLY A 36 1.74 4.88 23.20
C GLY A 36 2.19 5.93 24.23
N SER A 37 2.33 5.55 25.49
CA SER A 37 2.61 6.49 26.59
C SER A 37 4.01 7.12 26.56
N LEU A 38 4.95 6.61 25.76
CA LEU A 38 6.30 7.15 25.58
C LEU A 38 7.00 7.44 26.93
N PHE A 39 7.32 8.71 27.23
CA PHE A 39 7.95 9.15 28.49
C PHE A 39 6.94 9.63 29.54
N GLY A 40 5.64 9.65 29.22
CA GLY A 40 4.55 9.90 30.16
C GLY A 40 4.06 11.32 30.30
N ARG A 41 4.30 12.21 29.32
CA ARG A 41 3.78 13.60 29.35
C ARG A 41 2.24 13.62 29.35
N SER A 42 1.59 12.94 28.40
CA SER A 42 0.13 12.74 28.36
C SER A 42 -0.35 11.92 29.55
N SER A 43 0.33 10.83 29.87
CA SER A 43 -0.01 9.97 31.02
C SER A 43 -0.11 10.75 32.32
N TYR A 44 0.85 11.64 32.57
CA TYR A 44 0.84 12.52 33.73
C TYR A 44 -0.36 13.47 33.69
N ALA A 45 -0.66 14.07 32.53
CA ALA A 45 -1.81 14.94 32.36
C ALA A 45 -3.14 14.22 32.62
N TRP A 46 -3.30 12.99 32.11
CA TRP A 46 -4.45 12.13 32.43
C TRP A 46 -4.54 11.88 33.93
N GLY A 47 -3.49 11.31 34.54
CA GLY A 47 -3.50 10.91 35.95
C GLY A 47 -3.71 12.07 36.93
N ALA A 48 -3.21 13.27 36.60
CA ALA A 48 -3.38 14.46 37.44
C ALA A 48 -4.71 15.21 37.22
N SER A 49 -5.43 14.92 36.12
CA SER A 49 -6.69 15.61 35.78
C SER A 49 -7.95 14.79 36.09
N VAL A 50 -7.85 13.47 36.13
CA VAL A 50 -8.95 12.59 36.57
C VAL A 50 -9.09 12.57 38.09
N LEU A 51 -10.21 12.05 38.60
CA LEU A 51 -10.39 11.82 40.04
C LEU A 51 -9.35 10.82 40.57
N PRO A 52 -8.87 10.93 41.82
CA PRO A 52 -7.88 10.00 42.39
C PRO A 52 -8.29 8.52 42.40
N SER A 53 -9.60 8.23 42.32
CA SER A 53 -10.15 6.86 42.25
C SER A 53 -10.14 6.26 40.84
N VAL A 54 -9.97 7.07 39.80
CA VAL A 54 -9.86 6.61 38.40
C VAL A 54 -8.50 5.97 38.21
N THR A 55 -8.45 4.83 37.52
CA THR A 55 -7.18 4.19 37.14
C THR A 55 -6.80 4.54 35.71
N VAL A 56 -5.55 4.94 35.50
CA VAL A 56 -4.98 5.25 34.17
C VAL A 56 -3.97 4.18 33.79
N HIS A 57 -4.34 3.33 32.84
CA HIS A 57 -3.49 2.27 32.31
C HIS A 57 -2.70 2.77 31.11
N CYS A 58 -1.38 2.78 31.25
CA CYS A 58 -0.45 3.30 30.25
C CYS A 58 0.29 2.12 29.59
N ILE A 59 0.02 1.87 28.31
CA ILE A 59 0.55 0.74 27.57
C ILE A 59 1.57 1.21 26.55
N ASP A 60 2.79 0.70 26.68
CA ASP A 60 3.88 1.02 25.76
C ASP A 60 4.94 -0.11 25.78
N PRO A 61 5.63 -0.40 24.66
CA PRO A 61 6.66 -1.42 24.66
C PRO A 61 7.84 -1.13 25.60
N TRP A 62 8.22 0.15 25.77
CA TRP A 62 9.45 0.59 26.47
C TRP A 62 10.68 -0.29 26.20
N LYS A 63 10.80 -0.76 24.97
CA LYS A 63 11.89 -1.59 24.45
C LYS A 63 12.43 -0.89 23.22
N GLY A 64 13.76 -0.78 23.13
CA GLY A 64 14.46 0.00 22.10
C GLY A 64 13.75 -0.07 20.75
N ASN A 65 13.19 1.06 20.32
CA ASN A 65 12.49 1.21 19.07
C ASN A 65 13.12 2.37 18.29
N SER A 66 13.19 2.24 16.97
CA SER A 66 13.85 3.23 16.11
C SER A 66 13.15 4.59 16.07
N GLY A 67 11.86 4.65 16.45
CA GLY A 67 11.11 5.90 16.55
C GLY A 67 11.46 6.72 17.79
N ALA A 68 11.86 6.06 18.88
CA ALA A 68 12.23 6.70 20.14
C ALA A 68 13.70 7.15 20.15
N THR A 69 14.58 6.54 19.35
CA THR A 69 16.01 6.89 19.32
C THR A 69 16.27 8.39 19.08
N PRO A 70 15.67 9.05 18.07
CA PRO A 70 15.87 10.48 17.86
C PRO A 70 15.41 11.35 19.05
N LEU A 71 14.41 10.87 19.79
CA LEU A 71 13.87 11.54 20.97
C LEU A 71 14.81 11.38 22.18
N GLN A 72 15.36 10.17 22.35
CA GLN A 72 16.39 9.89 23.35
C GLN A 72 17.61 10.78 23.15
N ASP A 73 18.10 10.88 21.91
CA ASP A 73 19.25 11.71 21.56
C ASP A 73 18.96 13.19 21.78
N ARG A 74 17.76 13.65 21.39
CA ARG A 74 17.32 15.05 21.55
C ARG A 74 17.30 15.48 23.01
N TRP A 75 16.82 14.63 23.91
CA TRP A 75 16.63 14.98 25.32
C TRP A 75 17.70 14.42 26.26
N GLY A 76 18.62 13.61 25.76
CA GLY A 76 19.63 12.93 26.57
C GLY A 76 19.03 11.95 27.58
N ILE A 77 17.95 11.24 27.19
CA ILE A 77 17.19 10.34 28.07
C ILE A 77 17.13 8.91 27.54
N THR A 78 16.82 7.96 28.40
CA THR A 78 16.63 6.55 28.01
C THR A 78 15.16 6.22 27.87
N TYR A 79 14.76 5.70 26.70
CA TYR A 79 13.42 5.16 26.50
C TYR A 79 13.30 3.81 27.20
N SER A 80 12.66 3.84 28.37
CA SER A 80 12.52 2.71 29.29
C SER A 80 11.32 2.91 30.21
N ILE A 81 10.80 1.81 30.77
CA ILE A 81 9.69 1.87 31.73
C ILE A 81 10.15 2.52 33.04
N GLU A 82 11.43 2.39 33.41
CA GLU A 82 12.02 3.04 34.57
C GLU A 82 11.96 4.57 34.44
N GLN A 83 12.32 5.09 33.26
CA GLN A 83 12.25 6.52 32.98
C GLN A 83 10.80 7.03 33.02
N PHE A 84 9.86 6.28 32.44
CA PHE A 84 8.43 6.57 32.52
C PHE A 84 7.93 6.64 33.97
N ARG A 85 8.28 5.63 34.79
CA ARG A 85 7.92 5.56 36.21
C ARG A 85 8.48 6.73 37.00
N GLU A 86 9.73 7.12 36.73
CA GLU A 86 10.35 8.26 37.41
C GLU A 86 9.61 9.57 37.13
N TYR A 87 9.15 9.81 35.89
CA TYR A 87 8.36 10.98 35.54
C TYR A 87 6.94 10.96 36.11
N THR A 88 6.35 9.77 36.27
CA THR A 88 4.95 9.60 36.73
C THR A 88 4.79 9.26 38.21
N LYS A 89 5.89 9.06 38.96
CA LYS A 89 5.90 8.56 40.36
C LYS A 89 5.03 9.31 41.37
N ARG A 90 4.65 10.55 41.08
CA ARG A 90 3.80 11.37 41.96
C ARG A 90 2.32 10.98 41.89
N LEU A 91 1.93 10.23 40.87
CA LEU A 91 0.53 9.89 40.58
C LEU A 91 0.32 8.40 40.80
N GLN A 92 -0.31 8.06 41.93
CA GLN A 92 -0.52 6.66 42.34
C GLN A 92 -1.59 5.94 41.51
N ASN A 93 -2.37 6.67 40.74
CA ASN A 93 -3.42 6.16 39.88
C ASN A 93 -2.93 5.78 38.46
N ILE A 94 -1.64 5.94 38.17
CA ILE A 94 -1.04 5.52 36.89
C ILE A 94 -0.47 4.11 37.03
N VAL A 95 -0.90 3.21 36.14
CA VAL A 95 -0.44 1.81 36.09
C VAL A 95 0.26 1.55 34.75
N PRO A 96 1.60 1.48 34.73
CA PRO A 96 2.35 1.20 33.52
C PRO A 96 2.34 -0.29 33.16
N HIS A 97 2.06 -0.59 31.90
CA HIS A 97 2.05 -1.94 31.34
C HIS A 97 3.01 -2.06 30.16
N GLN A 98 4.08 -2.83 30.34
CA GLN A 98 5.08 -3.01 29.28
C GLN A 98 4.62 -4.05 28.27
N GLY A 99 4.35 -3.66 27.03
CA GLY A 99 3.92 -4.59 25.99
C GLY A 99 3.48 -3.93 24.69
N TYR A 100 3.13 -4.74 23.70
CA TYR A 100 2.60 -4.30 22.41
C TYR A 100 1.08 -4.52 22.34
N SER A 101 0.33 -3.43 22.16
CA SER A 101 -1.11 -3.49 21.89
C SER A 101 -1.43 -3.98 20.46
N PRO A 102 -2.55 -4.70 20.24
CA PRO A 102 -3.36 -5.37 21.26
C PRO A 102 -2.78 -6.76 21.64
N ARG A 103 -1.66 -7.18 21.02
CA ARG A 103 -1.12 -8.54 21.09
C ARG A 103 -0.93 -9.03 22.54
N ASP A 104 -0.23 -8.25 23.35
CA ASP A 104 0.17 -8.64 24.70
C ASP A 104 -0.95 -8.38 25.73
N PHE A 105 -2.07 -7.80 25.28
CA PHE A 105 -3.23 -7.42 26.09
C PHE A 105 -4.53 -8.09 25.62
N SER A 106 -4.42 -9.14 24.80
CA SER A 106 -5.59 -9.83 24.21
C SER A 106 -6.56 -10.45 25.23
N THR A 107 -6.16 -10.56 26.49
CA THR A 107 -6.99 -11.04 27.61
C THR A 107 -7.61 -9.90 28.43
N TRP A 108 -7.54 -8.65 27.96
CA TRP A 108 -8.20 -7.53 28.62
C TRP A 108 -9.71 -7.79 28.69
N ASP A 109 -10.30 -7.63 29.86
CA ASP A 109 -11.71 -7.97 30.13
C ASP A 109 -12.46 -6.86 30.88
N GLN A 110 -11.81 -5.71 31.10
CA GLN A 110 -12.40 -4.58 31.81
C GLN A 110 -12.98 -3.54 30.85
N ASP A 111 -14.21 -3.10 31.10
CA ASP A 111 -14.82 -1.99 30.36
C ASP A 111 -14.06 -0.67 30.60
N ILE A 112 -13.89 0.12 29.55
CA ILE A 112 -13.14 1.38 29.58
C ILE A 112 -14.06 2.60 29.43
N ASP A 113 -13.77 3.64 30.21
CA ASP A 113 -14.47 4.93 30.16
C ASP A 113 -13.77 5.91 29.21
N LEU A 114 -12.47 5.76 29.02
CA LEU A 114 -11.69 6.56 28.05
C LEU A 114 -10.63 5.69 27.38
N PHE A 115 -10.56 5.80 26.06
CA PHE A 115 -9.52 5.22 25.21
C PHE A 115 -8.74 6.33 24.50
N TYR A 116 -7.42 6.35 24.68
CA TYR A 116 -6.48 7.28 24.04
C TYR A 116 -5.45 6.52 23.19
N GLU A 117 -5.35 6.84 21.90
CA GLU A 117 -4.40 6.23 20.96
C GLU A 117 -3.33 7.21 20.46
N ASP A 118 -2.06 6.89 20.71
CA ASP A 118 -0.86 7.65 20.30
C ASP A 118 0.36 6.73 20.05
N SER A 119 0.14 5.50 19.57
CA SER A 119 1.21 4.49 19.49
C SER A 119 1.83 4.31 18.12
N VAL A 120 1.02 3.93 17.12
CA VAL A 120 1.50 3.57 15.78
C VAL A 120 0.64 4.24 14.74
N HIS A 121 1.23 5.12 13.95
CA HIS A 121 0.49 5.99 13.04
C HIS A 121 0.26 5.35 11.66
N ARG A 122 0.23 4.01 11.61
CA ARG A 122 0.12 3.23 10.39
C ARG A 122 -0.70 1.95 10.57
N ASN A 123 -1.42 1.60 9.52
CA ASN A 123 -2.13 0.34 9.38
C ASN A 123 -1.16 -0.83 9.08
N PRO A 124 -1.46 -2.06 9.53
CA PRO A 124 -2.71 -2.46 10.19
C PRO A 124 -2.72 -2.29 11.72
N THR A 125 -1.62 -1.84 12.35
CA THR A 125 -1.53 -1.78 13.81
C THR A 125 -2.51 -0.78 14.41
N PHE A 126 -2.59 0.42 13.83
CA PHE A 126 -3.56 1.44 14.25
C PHE A 126 -5.00 0.91 14.23
N SER A 127 -5.45 0.38 13.09
CA SER A 127 -6.79 -0.20 12.95
C SER A 127 -7.06 -1.35 13.94
N LYS A 128 -6.04 -2.16 14.27
CA LYS A 128 -6.16 -3.23 15.27
C LYS A 128 -6.34 -2.69 16.68
N ASN A 129 -5.62 -1.63 17.05
CA ASN A 129 -5.81 -0.97 18.34
C ASN A 129 -7.21 -0.39 18.44
N LEU A 130 -7.65 0.38 17.43
CA LEU A 130 -9.01 0.92 17.39
C LEU A 130 -10.03 -0.20 17.59
N HIS A 131 -10.00 -1.24 16.75
CA HIS A 131 -10.99 -2.32 16.83
C HIS A 131 -10.99 -3.03 18.19
N PHE A 132 -9.81 -3.33 18.74
CA PHE A 132 -9.70 -4.03 20.01
C PHE A 132 -10.22 -3.18 21.18
N TRP A 133 -9.67 -1.98 21.36
CA TRP A 133 -10.02 -1.14 22.52
C TRP A 133 -11.44 -0.60 22.45
N LEU A 134 -11.96 -0.30 21.25
CA LEU A 134 -13.37 0.09 21.09
C LEU A 134 -14.35 -1.02 21.46
N SER A 135 -13.95 -2.29 21.40
CA SER A 135 -14.80 -3.40 21.85
C SER A 135 -14.99 -3.45 23.36
N HIS A 136 -14.12 -2.76 24.12
CA HIS A 136 -14.20 -2.58 25.57
C HIS A 136 -14.78 -1.22 25.97
N LEU A 137 -14.95 -0.29 25.02
CA LEU A 137 -15.39 1.07 25.31
C LEU A 137 -16.88 1.09 25.64
N LYS A 138 -17.21 1.65 26.81
CA LYS A 138 -18.62 1.84 27.22
C LYS A 138 -19.36 2.73 26.23
N SER A 139 -20.69 2.63 26.21
CA SER A 139 -21.54 3.54 25.41
C SER A 139 -21.39 5.01 25.82
N THR A 140 -21.12 5.26 27.10
CA THR A 140 -20.77 6.58 27.67
C THR A 140 -19.28 6.91 27.55
N GLY A 141 -18.48 6.00 27.00
CA GLY A 141 -17.04 6.13 26.94
C GLY A 141 -16.58 7.11 25.87
N ILE A 142 -15.36 7.62 26.04
CA ILE A 142 -14.72 8.61 25.17
C ILE A 142 -13.62 7.92 24.35
N ALA A 143 -13.58 8.19 23.04
CA ALA A 143 -12.46 7.80 22.19
C ALA A 143 -11.72 9.07 21.75
N CYS A 144 -10.42 9.13 22.03
CA CYS A 144 -9.56 10.23 21.63
C CYS A 144 -8.16 9.71 21.29
N GLY A 145 -7.28 10.60 20.87
CA GLY A 145 -5.90 10.25 20.55
C GLY A 145 -5.12 11.46 20.05
N ASP A 146 -3.93 11.20 19.55
CA ASP A 146 -3.08 12.22 18.92
C ASP A 146 -2.91 11.96 17.42
N ASP A 147 -2.13 12.82 16.78
CA ASP A 147 -1.62 12.66 15.44
C ASP A 147 -2.68 12.70 14.34
N TYR A 148 -3.81 13.37 14.61
CA TYR A 148 -4.78 13.73 13.57
C TYR A 148 -4.22 14.83 12.66
N ARG A 149 -3.37 14.41 11.73
CA ARG A 149 -2.76 15.28 10.74
C ARG A 149 -2.49 14.53 9.44
N PRO A 150 -2.42 15.23 8.30
CA PRO A 150 -2.26 14.62 6.98
C PRO A 150 -1.02 13.75 6.81
N ARG A 151 0.02 14.01 7.63
CA ARG A 151 1.21 13.15 7.69
C ARG A 151 0.90 11.71 8.10
N PHE A 152 -0.22 11.50 8.78
CA PHE A 152 -0.70 10.21 9.22
C PHE A 152 -2.08 9.95 8.62
N PRO A 153 -2.14 9.68 7.29
CA PRO A 153 -3.41 9.50 6.60
C PRO A 153 -4.20 8.30 7.14
N ASP A 154 -3.52 7.27 7.65
CA ASP A 154 -4.17 6.14 8.32
C ASP A 154 -4.93 6.59 9.58
N ILE A 155 -4.39 7.53 10.36
CA ILE A 155 -5.06 8.13 11.53
C ILE A 155 -6.28 8.93 11.07
N VAL A 156 -6.08 9.89 10.16
CA VAL A 156 -7.17 10.75 9.65
C VAL A 156 -8.33 9.92 9.10
N ASN A 157 -8.03 8.95 8.24
CA ASN A 157 -9.04 8.09 7.63
C ASN A 157 -9.74 7.18 8.66
N GLY A 158 -8.98 6.55 9.56
CA GLY A 158 -9.55 5.65 10.55
C GLY A 158 -10.37 6.37 11.62
N VAL A 159 -9.94 7.55 12.06
CA VAL A 159 -10.70 8.40 13.00
C VAL A 159 -11.95 8.95 12.32
N GLY A 160 -11.88 9.39 11.06
CA GLY A 160 -13.05 9.82 10.29
C GLY A 160 -14.11 8.71 10.15
N ALA A 161 -13.68 7.51 9.77
CA ALA A 161 -14.55 6.33 9.71
C ALA A 161 -15.11 5.94 11.08
N LEU A 162 -14.31 6.09 12.14
CA LEU A 162 -14.75 5.85 13.52
C LEU A 162 -15.81 6.86 13.97
N ALA A 163 -15.64 8.14 13.65
CA ALA A 163 -16.61 9.19 13.95
C ALA A 163 -17.95 8.89 13.30
N GLU A 164 -17.94 8.48 12.02
CA GLU A 164 -19.13 8.05 11.28
C GLU A 164 -19.75 6.79 11.92
N GLN A 165 -18.96 5.76 12.21
CA GLN A 165 -19.41 4.52 12.83
C GLN A 165 -20.10 4.76 14.18
N LEU A 166 -19.58 5.67 15.00
CA LEU A 166 -20.13 6.00 16.31
C LEU A 166 -21.26 7.04 16.25
N GLY A 167 -21.45 7.70 15.11
CA GLY A 167 -22.37 8.83 14.97
C GLY A 167 -21.99 10.01 15.88
N ARG A 168 -20.70 10.30 16.03
CA ARG A 168 -20.17 11.32 16.95
C ARG A 168 -19.45 12.43 16.18
N GLU A 169 -19.52 13.65 16.69
CA GLU A 169 -18.75 14.77 16.16
C GLU A 169 -17.26 14.58 16.42
N LEU A 170 -16.45 14.81 15.38
CA LEU A 170 -15.00 14.84 15.47
C LEU A 170 -14.52 16.24 15.85
N ILE A 171 -14.02 16.38 17.07
CA ILE A 171 -13.41 17.62 17.58
C ILE A 171 -11.89 17.47 17.52
N ILE A 172 -11.22 18.48 16.97
CA ILE A 172 -9.76 18.51 16.80
C ILE A 172 -9.21 19.76 17.49
N VAL A 173 -8.23 19.57 18.37
CA VAL A 173 -7.47 20.64 19.04
C VAL A 173 -6.00 20.44 18.69
N ASP A 174 -5.48 21.27 17.79
CA ASP A 174 -4.18 21.04 17.14
C ASP A 174 -4.13 19.61 16.54
N LYS A 175 -3.32 18.69 17.10
CA LYS A 175 -3.21 17.29 16.62
C LYS A 175 -4.05 16.30 17.42
N PHE A 176 -4.58 16.73 18.56
CA PHE A 176 -5.45 15.93 19.42
C PHE A 176 -6.84 15.82 18.80
N TRP A 177 -7.35 14.59 18.66
CA TRP A 177 -8.71 14.32 18.19
C TRP A 177 -9.56 13.70 19.29
N CYS A 178 -10.87 13.97 19.28
CA CYS A 178 -11.79 13.50 20.30
C CYS A 178 -13.20 13.25 19.76
N LEU A 179 -13.80 12.14 20.20
CA LEU A 179 -15.16 11.69 19.91
C LEU A 179 -15.94 11.53 21.22
N LEU A 180 -16.61 12.60 21.63
CA LEU A 180 -17.38 12.64 22.88
C LEU A 180 -18.69 11.82 22.75
N PRO A 181 -19.19 11.20 23.85
CA PRO A 181 -20.49 10.56 23.86
C PRO A 181 -21.62 11.59 23.72
N SER A 182 -22.85 11.13 23.46
CA SER A 182 -24.01 12.04 23.39
C SER A 182 -24.27 12.73 24.72
N ALA A 183 -24.66 14.02 24.69
CA ALA A 183 -25.10 14.77 25.86
C ALA A 183 -26.33 14.17 26.55
N GLU A 184 -27.13 13.37 25.83
CA GLU A 184 -28.23 12.60 26.43
C GLU A 184 -27.72 11.56 27.43
N LEU A 185 -26.56 10.97 27.15
CA LEU A 185 -25.93 9.96 28.00
C LEU A 185 -25.06 10.60 29.09
N VAL A 186 -24.37 11.69 28.77
CA VAL A 186 -23.45 12.38 29.67
C VAL A 186 -23.70 13.90 29.57
N PRO A 187 -24.60 14.48 30.39
CA PRO A 187 -25.01 15.89 30.26
C PRO A 187 -23.87 16.92 30.34
N ALA A 188 -22.77 16.58 31.01
CA ALA A 188 -21.60 17.45 31.12
C ALA A 188 -20.83 17.61 29.79
N VAL A 189 -21.09 16.77 28.78
CA VAL A 189 -20.39 16.79 27.49
C VAL A 189 -20.49 18.14 26.80
N GLU A 190 -21.64 18.81 26.81
CA GLU A 190 -21.80 20.09 26.11
C GLU A 190 -20.85 21.16 26.65
N ALA A 191 -20.68 21.24 27.97
CA ALA A 191 -19.75 22.20 28.57
C ALA A 191 -18.29 21.89 28.17
N ILE A 192 -17.93 20.60 28.08
CA ILE A 192 -16.58 20.18 27.67
C ILE A 192 -16.35 20.39 26.18
N ARG A 193 -17.36 20.13 25.35
CA ARG A 193 -17.36 20.44 23.91
C ARG A 193 -17.07 21.92 23.68
N GLU A 194 -17.82 22.82 24.32
CA GLU A 194 -17.59 24.27 24.21
C GLU A 194 -16.19 24.66 24.68
N ARG A 195 -15.71 24.08 25.79
CA ARG A 195 -14.34 24.31 26.27
C ARG A 195 -13.29 23.86 25.25
N LEU A 196 -13.46 22.71 24.59
CA LEU A 196 -12.55 22.24 23.55
C LEU A 196 -12.55 23.16 22.33
N LEU A 197 -13.70 23.70 21.93
CA LEU A 197 -13.79 24.66 20.82
C LEU A 197 -13.06 25.98 21.13
N VAL A 198 -13.09 26.43 22.39
CA VAL A 198 -12.29 27.59 22.82
C VAL A 198 -10.79 27.27 22.73
N ILE A 199 -10.35 26.12 23.26
CA ILE A 199 -8.93 25.73 23.19
C ILE A 199 -8.48 25.55 21.74
N LYS A 200 -9.34 25.00 20.88
CA LYS A 200 -9.12 24.90 19.43
C LYS A 200 -8.86 26.27 18.81
N SER A 201 -9.75 27.24 19.06
CA SER A 201 -9.62 28.60 18.54
C SER A 201 -8.31 29.26 18.98
N GLU A 202 -7.91 29.08 20.24
CA GLU A 202 -6.64 29.61 20.75
C GLU A 202 -5.42 28.90 20.13
N ALA A 203 -5.51 27.59 19.89
CA ALA A 203 -4.47 26.83 19.21
C ALA A 203 -4.30 27.29 17.75
N GLU A 204 -5.40 27.55 17.06
CA GLU A 204 -5.41 28.12 15.69
C GLU A 204 -4.81 29.53 15.67
N GLU A 205 -5.14 30.37 16.65
CA GLU A 205 -4.54 31.70 16.81
C GLU A 205 -3.04 31.63 17.10
N ALA A 206 -2.60 30.70 17.94
CA ALA A 206 -1.18 30.48 18.20
C ALA A 206 -0.45 29.92 16.98
N ALA A 207 -1.09 29.06 16.19
CA ALA A 207 -0.54 28.53 14.95
C ALA A 207 -0.30 29.65 13.91
N LEU A 208 -1.14 30.69 13.88
CA LEU A 208 -0.90 31.89 13.06
C LEU A 208 0.44 32.59 13.39
N THR A 209 0.91 32.47 14.63
CA THR A 209 2.21 33.04 15.05
C THR A 209 3.41 32.15 14.69
N HIS A 210 3.17 30.92 14.24
CA HIS A 210 4.19 29.95 13.80
C HIS A 210 3.92 29.48 12.35
N PRO A 211 3.89 30.41 11.37
CA PRO A 211 3.34 30.15 10.04
C PRO A 211 4.09 29.09 9.22
N PHE A 212 5.29 28.69 9.64
CA PHE A 212 6.17 27.76 8.90
C PHE A 212 6.36 26.40 9.57
N ALA A 213 5.35 25.90 10.31
CA ALA A 213 5.35 24.51 10.77
C ALA A 213 5.45 23.56 9.57
N HIS A 214 6.43 22.66 9.56
CA HIS A 214 6.72 21.80 8.43
C HIS A 214 7.21 20.42 8.87
N THR A 215 7.12 19.46 7.96
CA THR A 215 7.86 18.20 8.01
C THR A 215 8.66 18.07 6.73
N LEU A 216 9.96 17.77 6.84
CA LEU A 216 10.77 17.25 5.74
C LEU A 216 11.33 15.87 6.10
N SER A 217 11.12 14.88 5.25
CA SER A 217 11.75 13.56 5.38
C SER A 217 12.24 13.03 4.04
N ILE A 218 13.36 12.31 4.04
CA ILE A 218 13.87 11.63 2.85
C ILE A 218 13.63 10.13 2.99
N THR A 219 12.94 9.58 2.00
CA THR A 219 12.69 8.15 1.83
C THR A 219 13.58 7.61 0.68
N ASN A 220 13.79 6.30 0.65
CA ASN A 220 14.64 5.63 -0.35
C ASN A 220 16.13 6.11 -0.38
N LYS A 221 16.78 6.12 0.79
CA LYS A 221 18.20 6.51 0.91
C LYS A 221 19.09 5.38 0.38
N SER A 222 19.71 5.56 -0.78
CA SER A 222 20.77 4.65 -1.24
C SER A 222 22.01 4.84 -0.37
N HIS A 223 22.52 3.76 0.22
CA HIS A 223 23.76 3.78 1.01
C HIS A 223 25.02 3.69 0.16
N THR A 224 24.90 3.27 -1.10
CA THR A 224 26.02 3.11 -2.03
C THR A 224 25.61 3.58 -3.42
N ILE A 225 26.48 4.35 -4.07
CA ILE A 225 26.24 4.97 -5.38
C ILE A 225 27.49 4.77 -6.24
N SER A 226 27.32 4.57 -7.54
CA SER A 226 28.46 4.54 -8.47
C SER A 226 28.86 5.97 -8.83
N ALA A 227 30.15 6.25 -8.88
CA ALA A 227 30.66 7.55 -9.31
C ALA A 227 30.04 7.97 -10.66
N GLY A 228 29.55 9.21 -10.74
CA GLY A 228 28.93 9.75 -11.95
C GLY A 228 27.45 9.38 -12.17
N THR A 229 26.86 8.50 -11.34
CA THR A 229 25.42 8.19 -11.42
C THR A 229 24.60 9.12 -10.55
N PRO A 230 23.48 9.70 -11.04
CA PRO A 230 22.64 10.57 -10.23
C PRO A 230 22.04 9.79 -9.05
N LEU A 231 22.00 10.42 -7.88
CA LEU A 231 21.34 9.90 -6.70
C LEU A 231 19.85 10.25 -6.77
N SER A 232 19.00 9.24 -6.94
CA SER A 232 17.56 9.41 -6.81
C SER A 232 17.17 9.33 -5.33
N ILE A 233 16.63 10.43 -4.78
CA ILE A 233 15.99 10.42 -3.47
C ILE A 233 14.51 10.72 -3.59
N GLU A 234 13.72 10.11 -2.72
CA GLU A 234 12.32 10.46 -2.56
C GLU A 234 12.21 11.44 -1.38
N ILE A 235 11.57 12.58 -1.63
CA ILE A 235 11.37 13.64 -0.67
C ILE A 235 9.91 13.62 -0.28
N TYR A 236 9.66 13.46 1.01
CA TYR A 236 8.38 13.74 1.62
C TYR A 236 8.47 15.11 2.30
N ALA A 237 7.64 16.05 1.87
CA ALA A 237 7.53 17.37 2.47
C ALA A 237 6.06 17.69 2.77
N CYS A 238 5.80 18.37 3.88
CA CYS A 238 4.45 18.77 4.26
C CYS A 238 4.51 20.16 4.90
N ASN A 239 3.63 21.05 4.44
CA ASN A 239 3.26 22.23 5.20
C ASN A 239 2.32 21.77 6.32
N GLU A 240 2.78 21.82 7.58
CA GLU A 240 1.96 21.52 8.77
C GLU A 240 1.25 22.76 9.30
N SER A 241 1.43 23.92 8.67
CA SER A 241 0.64 25.11 8.95
C SER A 241 -0.76 24.94 8.35
N PRO A 242 -1.81 25.40 9.03
CA PRO A 242 -3.15 25.47 8.46
C PRO A 242 -3.27 26.57 7.38
N PHE A 243 -2.21 27.33 7.12
CA PHE A 243 -2.17 28.42 6.14
C PHE A 243 -1.13 28.19 5.05
N SER A 244 -1.46 28.61 3.83
CA SER A 244 -0.50 28.57 2.73
C SER A 244 0.67 29.49 3.05
N TRP A 245 1.88 29.08 2.68
CA TRP A 245 3.07 29.91 2.85
C TRP A 245 3.11 31.00 1.79
N ASN A 246 3.01 32.26 2.22
CA ASN A 246 3.06 33.42 1.35
C ASN A 246 4.23 34.35 1.73
N ASP A 247 4.68 35.16 0.78
CA ASP A 247 5.64 36.24 1.02
C ASP A 247 4.99 37.44 1.74
N ASP A 248 5.79 38.48 2.04
CA ASP A 248 5.32 39.72 2.69
C ASP A 248 4.24 40.48 1.89
N CYS A 249 4.07 40.15 0.60
CA CYS A 249 3.07 40.73 -0.29
C CYS A 249 1.82 39.84 -0.45
N GLY A 250 1.78 38.67 0.18
CA GLY A 250 0.68 37.72 0.10
C GLY A 250 0.74 36.79 -1.13
N ASN A 251 1.85 36.74 -1.87
CA ASN A 251 2.01 35.80 -2.98
C ASN A 251 2.48 34.43 -2.47
N PRO A 252 2.01 33.31 -3.05
CA PRO A 252 2.46 31.97 -2.67
C PRO A 252 3.97 31.77 -2.85
N LEU A 253 4.62 31.21 -1.84
CA LEU A 253 6.02 30.82 -1.89
C LEU A 253 6.20 29.48 -2.62
N THR A 254 7.24 29.37 -3.42
CA THR A 254 7.66 28.12 -4.06
C THR A 254 8.52 27.31 -3.08
N SER A 255 8.25 26.01 -2.99
CA SER A 255 8.99 25.09 -2.14
C SER A 255 10.12 24.41 -2.91
N ASN A 256 11.33 24.46 -2.37
CA ASN A 256 12.52 23.83 -2.93
C ASN A 256 13.24 23.06 -1.83
N VAL A 257 14.12 22.13 -2.20
CA VAL A 257 14.99 21.43 -1.24
C VAL A 257 16.45 21.72 -1.54
N LEU A 258 17.15 22.23 -0.54
CA LEU A 258 18.61 22.35 -0.55
C LEU A 258 19.21 21.05 -0.07
N ILE A 259 19.92 20.35 -0.96
CA ILE A 259 20.70 19.17 -0.60
C ILE A 259 22.16 19.59 -0.46
N GLY A 260 22.75 19.32 0.71
CA GLY A 260 24.17 19.50 0.98
C GLY A 260 24.89 18.16 1.06
N PHE A 261 26.16 18.12 0.67
CA PHE A 261 27.07 17.00 0.80
C PHE A 261 28.32 17.45 1.52
N GLN A 262 28.80 16.66 2.48
CA GLN A 262 30.07 16.88 3.15
C GLN A 262 30.88 15.58 3.10
N SER A 263 32.05 15.62 2.46
CA SER A 263 32.98 14.49 2.51
C SER A 263 33.49 14.31 3.94
N THR A 264 33.46 13.06 4.42
CA THR A 264 34.01 12.69 5.73
C THR A 264 35.54 12.76 5.79
N ALA A 265 36.22 12.66 4.65
CA ALA A 265 37.69 12.58 4.60
C ALA A 265 38.38 13.94 4.33
N ASN A 266 37.77 14.82 3.55
CA ASN A 266 38.43 16.01 2.98
C ASN A 266 37.71 17.33 3.31
N SER A 267 36.64 17.29 4.11
CA SER A 267 35.80 18.46 4.48
C SER A 267 35.22 19.23 3.29
N THR A 268 35.28 18.68 2.07
CA THR A 268 34.70 19.30 0.88
C THR A 268 33.18 19.32 1.01
N THR A 269 32.59 20.50 0.86
CA THR A 269 31.14 20.70 0.88
C THR A 269 30.62 21.10 -0.49
N ALA A 270 29.56 20.44 -0.96
CA ALA A 270 28.82 20.85 -2.15
C ALA A 270 27.34 20.98 -1.78
N SER A 271 26.60 21.89 -2.40
CA SER A 271 25.15 21.98 -2.23
C SER A 271 24.45 22.39 -3.51
N SER A 272 23.19 22.00 -3.65
CA SER A 272 22.35 22.35 -4.80
C SER A 272 20.89 22.45 -4.39
N ILE A 273 20.17 23.35 -5.05
CA ILE A 273 18.75 23.60 -4.83
C ILE A 273 17.95 22.84 -5.89
N TYR A 274 16.92 22.12 -5.45
CA TYR A 274 16.03 21.36 -6.31
C TYR A 274 14.59 21.81 -6.08
N PRO A 275 13.87 22.27 -7.11
CA PRO A 275 12.46 22.64 -6.96
C PRO A 275 11.62 21.39 -6.68
N LEU A 276 10.61 21.52 -5.83
CA LEU A 276 9.55 20.51 -5.73
C LEU A 276 8.54 20.76 -6.86
N ASN A 277 8.15 19.70 -7.56
CA ASN A 277 7.21 19.73 -8.67
C ASN A 277 5.78 20.09 -8.23
N THR A 278 5.48 19.97 -6.94
CA THR A 278 4.17 20.27 -6.36
C THR A 278 4.33 21.30 -5.24
N ALA A 279 3.48 22.34 -5.27
CA ALA A 279 3.41 23.31 -4.19
C ALA A 279 2.98 22.65 -2.88
N LEU A 280 3.56 23.08 -1.75
CA LEU A 280 3.20 22.60 -0.43
C LEU A 280 1.96 23.34 0.08
N GLU A 281 0.80 22.85 -0.33
CA GLU A 281 -0.47 23.30 0.21
C GLU A 281 -0.61 22.92 1.70
N PRO A 282 -1.33 23.71 2.50
CA PRO A 282 -1.67 23.37 3.87
C PRO A 282 -2.23 21.97 3.95
N ASP A 283 -1.71 21.20 4.89
CA ASP A 283 -2.22 19.88 5.17
C ASP A 283 -2.23 18.89 3.99
N ARG A 284 -1.38 19.14 2.98
CA ARG A 284 -1.25 18.25 1.81
C ARG A 284 0.20 17.84 1.63
N PRO A 285 0.57 16.62 2.07
CA PRO A 285 1.93 16.17 1.89
C PRO A 285 2.24 15.93 0.42
N VAL A 286 3.47 16.26 0.04
CA VAL A 286 4.04 16.02 -1.28
C VAL A 286 5.10 14.94 -1.15
N ILE A 287 5.00 13.93 -2.01
CA ILE A 287 6.06 12.97 -2.26
C ILE A 287 6.60 13.27 -3.64
N ASP A 288 7.87 13.63 -3.72
CA ASP A 288 8.52 13.98 -4.98
C ASP A 288 9.85 13.23 -5.12
N THR A 289 10.28 12.99 -6.36
CA THR A 289 11.57 12.35 -6.62
C THR A 289 12.55 13.39 -7.16
N VAL A 290 13.66 13.56 -6.46
CA VAL A 290 14.73 14.47 -6.87
C VAL A 290 15.95 13.66 -7.31
N LEU A 291 16.40 13.93 -8.53
CA LEU A 291 17.64 13.39 -9.08
C LEU A 291 18.79 14.35 -8.77
N ILE A 292 19.62 13.96 -7.81
CA ILE A 292 20.77 14.73 -7.39
C ILE A 292 21.98 14.33 -8.23
N SER A 293 22.59 15.31 -8.89
CA SER A 293 23.85 15.09 -9.60
C SER A 293 24.95 14.75 -8.59
N THR A 294 25.61 13.62 -8.78
CA THR A 294 26.85 13.26 -8.05
C THR A 294 28.10 13.54 -8.88
N THR A 295 27.93 14.14 -10.07
CA THR A 295 29.02 14.49 -10.97
C THR A 295 30.00 15.44 -10.26
N GLY A 296 31.27 15.04 -10.19
CA GLY A 296 32.32 15.79 -9.50
C GLY A 296 32.57 15.36 -8.05
N LEU A 297 31.76 14.47 -7.47
CA LEU A 297 32.08 13.83 -6.20
C LEU A 297 33.07 12.69 -6.42
N SER A 298 34.17 12.69 -5.66
CA SER A 298 35.16 11.61 -5.69
C SER A 298 34.67 10.39 -4.90
N PRO A 299 35.17 9.17 -5.19
CA PRO A 299 34.86 8.00 -4.36
C PRO A 299 35.18 8.22 -2.88
N GLY A 300 34.28 7.80 -1.99
CA GLY A 300 34.39 7.99 -0.54
C GLY A 300 33.04 8.07 0.18
N THR A 301 33.08 8.27 1.50
CA THR A 301 31.88 8.40 2.34
C THR A 301 31.49 9.85 2.55
N PHE A 302 30.22 10.14 2.36
CA PHE A 302 29.64 11.48 2.46
C PHE A 302 28.51 11.51 3.48
N THR A 303 28.43 12.60 4.22
CA THR A 303 27.23 13.00 4.96
C THR A 303 26.43 13.94 4.10
N ALA A 304 25.20 13.56 3.76
CA ALA A 304 24.27 14.47 3.09
C ALA A 304 23.32 15.11 4.10
N THR A 305 22.91 16.34 3.80
CA THR A 305 21.91 17.10 4.55
C THR A 305 20.81 17.58 3.62
N ALA A 306 19.61 17.80 4.15
CA ALA A 306 18.48 18.35 3.39
C ALA A 306 17.76 19.41 4.19
N GLN A 307 17.43 20.52 3.54
CA GLN A 307 16.70 21.65 4.11
C GLN A 307 15.60 22.09 3.16
N LEU A 308 14.43 22.45 3.69
CA LEU A 308 13.34 22.98 2.89
C LEU A 308 13.53 24.50 2.74
N LEU A 309 13.50 24.99 1.51
CA LEU A 309 13.65 26.39 1.15
C LEU A 309 12.36 26.92 0.59
N LEU A 310 11.93 28.09 1.07
CA LEU A 310 10.81 28.81 0.49
C LEU A 310 11.33 30.02 -0.27
N THR A 311 11.01 30.09 -1.56
CA THR A 311 11.44 31.18 -2.46
C THR A 311 10.25 31.94 -3.02
N ASP A 312 10.41 33.23 -3.28
CA ASP A 312 9.42 33.99 -4.06
C ASP A 312 9.52 33.68 -5.57
N ASP A 313 8.69 34.36 -6.36
CA ASP A 313 8.63 34.26 -7.82
C ASP A 313 9.91 34.74 -8.54
N GLN A 314 10.75 35.52 -7.85
CA GLN A 314 12.07 35.96 -8.32
C GLN A 314 13.19 34.98 -7.92
N GLY A 315 12.86 33.91 -7.20
CA GLY A 315 13.82 32.91 -6.73
C GLY A 315 14.63 33.36 -5.51
N LYS A 316 14.27 34.48 -4.87
CA LYS A 316 14.91 34.91 -3.62
C LYS A 316 14.41 34.03 -2.49
N VAL A 317 15.35 33.51 -1.69
CA VAL A 317 15.06 32.68 -0.51
C VAL A 317 14.48 33.57 0.59
N ASN A 318 13.21 33.35 0.93
CA ASN A 318 12.52 34.04 2.02
C ASN A 318 12.71 33.28 3.33
N HIS A 319 12.62 31.94 3.31
CA HIS A 319 12.79 31.11 4.50
C HIS A 319 13.65 29.88 4.26
N ILE A 320 14.48 29.55 5.25
CA ILE A 320 15.23 28.30 5.34
C ILE A 320 14.69 27.51 6.53
N LEU A 321 13.93 26.48 6.22
CA LEU A 321 13.28 25.60 7.18
C LEU A 321 14.23 24.45 7.51
N LYS A 322 14.89 24.58 8.67
CA LYS A 322 15.95 23.69 9.10
C LYS A 322 15.38 22.49 9.85
N ASP A 323 15.23 21.39 9.13
CA ASP A 323 15.22 20.06 9.75
C ASP A 323 16.66 19.51 9.75
N ASN A 324 17.13 19.02 10.90
CA ASN A 324 18.48 18.46 11.05
C ASN A 324 18.57 17.04 10.44
N MET A 325 18.12 16.89 9.19
CA MET A 325 18.25 15.64 8.48
C MET A 325 19.66 15.46 7.97
N HIS A 326 20.28 14.36 8.40
CA HIS A 326 21.57 13.90 7.91
C HIS A 326 21.49 12.41 7.58
N TRP A 327 22.21 11.98 6.55
CA TRP A 327 22.42 10.55 6.28
C TRP A 327 23.77 10.30 5.65
N LEU A 328 24.27 9.08 5.81
CA LEU A 328 25.53 8.64 5.24
C LEU A 328 25.29 7.82 3.97
N PHE A 329 26.13 8.06 2.97
CA PHE A 329 26.22 7.22 1.78
C PHE A 329 27.67 7.16 1.27
N GLU A 330 27.96 6.13 0.49
CA GLU A 330 29.28 5.87 -0.08
C GLU A 330 29.22 5.99 -1.61
N ILE A 331 30.15 6.74 -2.20
CA ILE A 331 30.40 6.72 -3.64
C ILE A 331 31.52 5.73 -3.89
N THR A 332 31.21 4.68 -4.63
CA THR A 332 32.19 3.68 -5.05
C THR A 332 32.79 4.08 -6.39
N PRO A 333 34.08 3.76 -6.65
CA PRO A 333 34.63 3.83 -8.00
C PRO A 333 33.72 3.03 -8.93
N GLU A 334 33.57 3.48 -10.18
CA GLU A 334 32.87 2.70 -11.22
C GLU A 334 33.37 1.26 -11.18
N LYS A 335 32.57 0.36 -10.59
CA LYS A 335 32.80 -1.06 -10.79
C LYS A 335 32.43 -1.27 -12.24
N ASN A 336 33.41 -1.60 -13.07
CA ASN A 336 33.19 -2.38 -14.28
C ASN A 336 32.37 -3.60 -13.84
N LEU A 337 31.05 -3.52 -14.00
CA LEU A 337 30.10 -4.60 -13.74
C LEU A 337 30.22 -5.63 -14.86
N HIS A 338 31.43 -6.19 -15.02
CA HIS A 338 31.67 -7.45 -15.70
C HIS A 338 31.86 -8.50 -14.61
N GLY A 339 30.77 -9.18 -14.24
CA GLY A 339 30.84 -10.30 -13.31
C GLY A 339 29.69 -10.34 -12.29
N ILE A 340 28.46 -10.46 -12.78
CA ILE A 340 27.39 -11.13 -12.02
C ILE A 340 27.14 -12.45 -12.77
N PRO A 341 27.13 -13.62 -12.10
CA PRO A 341 26.97 -14.91 -12.77
C PRO A 341 25.67 -15.00 -13.59
N ASP A 342 25.82 -15.45 -14.83
CA ASP A 342 24.78 -15.65 -15.85
C ASP A 342 23.74 -16.71 -15.46
N THR A 343 22.63 -16.30 -14.83
CA THR A 343 21.42 -17.15 -14.74
C THR A 343 20.19 -16.52 -15.40
N TYR A 344 20.38 -15.54 -16.29
CA TYR A 344 19.29 -14.88 -17.03
C TYR A 344 19.58 -14.68 -18.53
N GLN A 345 20.47 -15.49 -19.09
CA GLN A 345 20.87 -15.41 -20.51
C GLN A 345 20.02 -16.33 -21.40
N ALA A 346 18.68 -16.19 -21.32
CA ALA A 346 17.76 -16.75 -22.32
C ALA A 346 16.95 -15.65 -23.04
N PHE A 347 17.33 -14.38 -22.89
CA PHE A 347 16.56 -13.23 -23.38
C PHE A 347 17.35 -12.19 -24.19
N HIS A 348 18.54 -12.52 -24.72
CA HIS A 348 19.37 -11.53 -25.41
C HIS A 348 19.94 -11.99 -26.77
N GLU A 349 19.11 -12.58 -27.62
CA GLU A 349 19.51 -12.80 -29.04
C GLU A 349 18.82 -11.87 -30.04
N ASP A 350 17.98 -10.91 -29.63
CA ASP A 350 17.57 -9.80 -30.50
C ASP A 350 17.37 -8.52 -29.66
N LYS A 351 18.43 -7.70 -29.53
CA LYS A 351 18.32 -6.30 -29.09
C LYS A 351 18.42 -5.38 -30.31
N PRO A 352 17.43 -4.53 -30.61
CA PRO A 352 17.68 -3.29 -31.33
C PRO A 352 18.35 -2.27 -30.39
N GLU A 353 19.39 -1.57 -30.86
CA GLU A 353 20.30 -0.73 -30.06
C GLU A 353 19.74 0.61 -29.54
N ASN A 354 18.46 0.98 -29.74
CA ASN A 354 17.95 2.30 -29.30
C ASN A 354 16.63 2.19 -28.51
N PHE A 355 16.70 2.40 -27.19
CA PHE A 355 15.55 2.35 -26.27
C PHE A 355 14.88 3.72 -26.02
N ASN A 356 15.47 4.81 -26.50
CA ASN A 356 15.00 6.18 -26.26
C ASN A 356 14.10 6.74 -27.37
N GLU A 357 13.87 6.01 -28.45
CA GLU A 357 13.12 6.49 -29.61
C GLU A 357 11.78 5.76 -29.73
N ILE A 358 10.69 6.50 -29.51
CA ILE A 358 9.34 6.05 -29.86
C ILE A 358 9.19 6.00 -31.38
N SER A 359 8.58 4.93 -31.89
CA SER A 359 8.40 4.69 -33.32
C SER A 359 6.94 4.86 -33.75
N SER A 360 6.72 5.02 -35.05
CA SER A 360 5.36 5.06 -35.62
C SER A 360 4.53 3.82 -35.25
N LEU A 361 5.19 2.68 -35.03
CA LEU A 361 4.56 1.44 -34.59
C LEU A 361 3.99 1.55 -33.17
N ASP A 362 4.68 2.25 -32.26
CA ASP A 362 4.22 2.47 -30.88
C ASP A 362 2.97 3.36 -30.84
N VAL A 363 2.92 4.38 -31.70
CA VAL A 363 1.73 5.24 -31.85
C VAL A 363 0.56 4.43 -32.42
N HIS A 364 0.80 3.60 -33.43
CA HIS A 364 -0.22 2.71 -33.98
C HIS A 364 -0.72 1.69 -32.94
N ALA A 365 0.17 1.15 -32.13
CA ALA A 365 -0.15 0.24 -31.04
C ALA A 365 -1.05 0.92 -30.00
N ALA A 366 -0.68 2.13 -29.55
CA ALA A 366 -1.50 2.90 -28.63
C ALA A 366 -2.90 3.21 -29.19
N TYR A 367 -3.01 3.62 -30.46
CA TYR A 367 -4.30 3.84 -31.12
C TYR A 367 -5.18 2.59 -31.17
N ARG A 368 -4.62 1.47 -31.63
CA ARG A 368 -5.37 0.20 -31.69
C ARG A 368 -5.80 -0.25 -30.31
N MET A 369 -4.90 -0.16 -29.33
CA MET A 369 -5.15 -0.63 -27.98
C MET A 369 -6.19 0.20 -27.24
N PHE A 370 -6.16 1.52 -27.38
CA PHE A 370 -7.08 2.40 -26.65
C PHE A 370 -8.40 2.65 -27.39
N LEU A 371 -8.39 2.61 -28.72
CA LEU A 371 -9.53 3.04 -29.54
C LEU A 371 -10.06 1.93 -30.46
N GLY A 372 -9.45 0.75 -30.46
CA GLY A 372 -9.83 -0.38 -31.31
C GLY A 372 -9.59 -0.14 -32.81
N ARG A 373 -8.84 0.92 -33.18
CA ARG A 373 -8.67 1.37 -34.57
C ARG A 373 -7.37 2.16 -34.76
N PRO A 374 -6.79 2.20 -35.98
CA PRO A 374 -5.62 3.02 -36.28
C PRO A 374 -5.93 4.54 -36.19
N PRO A 375 -4.90 5.41 -36.11
CA PRO A 375 -5.08 6.86 -36.10
C PRO A 375 -5.78 7.38 -37.37
N GLU A 376 -6.85 8.16 -37.19
CA GLU A 376 -7.48 8.90 -38.28
C GLU A 376 -6.58 10.08 -38.70
N GLY A 377 -6.12 10.14 -39.96
CA GLY A 377 -5.28 11.24 -40.46
C GLY A 377 -3.90 10.84 -41.00
N GLY A 378 -3.60 9.54 -41.10
CA GLY A 378 -2.38 9.03 -41.78
C GLY A 378 -1.06 9.36 -41.08
N GLU A 379 0.04 9.27 -41.83
CA GLU A 379 1.43 9.45 -41.33
C GLU A 379 1.65 10.80 -40.63
N GLN A 380 0.99 11.86 -41.08
CA GLN A 380 1.14 13.19 -40.48
C GLN A 380 0.70 13.21 -39.02
N ARG A 381 -0.40 12.54 -38.67
CA ARG A 381 -0.88 12.50 -37.28
C ARG A 381 0.01 11.65 -36.40
N ILE A 382 0.59 10.59 -36.96
CA ILE A 382 1.57 9.75 -36.27
C ILE A 382 2.83 10.55 -35.99
N SER A 383 3.35 11.26 -37.00
CA SER A 383 4.49 12.16 -36.86
C SER A 383 4.25 13.22 -35.78
N ASN A 384 3.08 13.86 -35.77
CA ASN A 384 2.70 14.84 -34.76
C ASN A 384 2.64 14.26 -33.34
N HIS A 385 2.32 12.98 -33.19
CA HIS A 385 2.34 12.30 -31.89
C HIS A 385 3.77 11.92 -31.48
N LEU A 386 4.58 11.44 -32.41
CA LEU A 386 5.99 11.14 -32.18
C LEU A 386 6.78 12.37 -31.75
N GLU A 387 6.66 13.46 -32.52
CA GLU A 387 7.36 14.71 -32.27
C GLU A 387 6.98 15.32 -30.90
N ALA A 388 5.72 15.19 -30.52
CA ALA A 388 5.21 15.77 -29.28
C ALA A 388 5.44 14.88 -28.06
N ALA A 389 5.43 13.57 -28.21
CA ALA A 389 5.54 12.63 -27.10
C ALA A 389 6.96 12.57 -26.55
N LYS A 390 8.00 12.64 -27.41
CA LYS A 390 9.44 12.57 -27.06
C LYS A 390 9.91 11.33 -26.26
N SER A 391 9.00 10.59 -25.64
CA SER A 391 9.20 9.35 -24.89
C SER A 391 7.90 8.53 -24.85
N LEU A 392 7.96 7.27 -24.42
CA LEU A 392 6.78 6.42 -24.23
C LEU A 392 5.80 7.01 -23.19
N ASP A 393 6.31 7.63 -22.12
CA ASP A 393 5.48 8.28 -21.11
C ASP A 393 4.80 9.54 -21.64
N GLY A 394 5.49 10.34 -22.45
CA GLY A 394 4.86 11.49 -23.11
C GLY A 394 3.80 11.06 -24.12
N LEU A 395 4.01 9.93 -24.80
CA LEU A 395 2.99 9.34 -25.69
C LEU A 395 1.76 8.92 -24.87
N ARG A 396 1.97 8.23 -23.74
CA ARG A 396 0.91 7.82 -22.81
C ARG A 396 0.07 9.01 -22.33
N GLN A 397 0.72 10.06 -21.80
CA GLN A 397 0.03 11.24 -21.30
C GLN A 397 -0.81 11.89 -22.39
N ARG A 398 -0.24 12.04 -23.60
CA ARG A 398 -0.93 12.68 -24.72
C ARG A 398 -2.14 11.89 -25.22
N PHE A 399 -2.07 10.57 -25.21
CA PHE A 399 -3.20 9.71 -25.59
C PHE A 399 -4.33 9.78 -24.57
N ILE A 400 -4.01 9.71 -23.26
CA ILE A 400 -5.02 9.76 -22.18
C ILE A 400 -5.79 11.10 -22.21
N VAL A 401 -5.13 12.19 -22.58
CA VAL A 401 -5.79 13.51 -22.73
C VAL A 401 -6.36 13.75 -24.13
N SER A 402 -6.18 12.82 -25.08
CA SER A 402 -6.66 13.02 -26.46
C SER A 402 -8.19 13.06 -26.51
N PRO A 403 -8.79 13.96 -27.32
CA PRO A 403 -10.24 14.03 -27.48
C PRO A 403 -10.86 12.71 -27.94
N GLU A 404 -10.14 11.88 -28.70
CA GLU A 404 -10.58 10.56 -29.14
C GLU A 404 -10.69 9.56 -27.98
N PHE A 405 -9.69 9.51 -27.11
CA PHE A 405 -9.71 8.65 -25.93
C PHE A 405 -10.82 9.08 -24.98
N GLN A 406 -10.91 10.38 -24.70
CA GLN A 406 -11.96 10.95 -23.88
C GLN A 406 -13.36 10.67 -24.46
N ARG A 407 -13.55 10.77 -25.78
CA ARG A 407 -14.80 10.36 -26.45
C ARG A 407 -15.09 8.87 -26.34
N THR A 408 -14.07 8.03 -26.44
CA THR A 408 -14.22 6.57 -26.37
C THR A 408 -14.57 6.13 -24.95
N ILE A 409 -13.87 6.64 -23.93
CA ILE A 409 -14.23 6.44 -22.53
C ILE A 409 -15.64 6.96 -22.25
N ARG A 410 -16.01 8.14 -22.76
CA ARG A 410 -17.37 8.67 -22.61
C ARG A 410 -18.45 7.77 -23.22
N ARG A 411 -18.15 6.93 -24.22
CA ARG A 411 -19.13 5.95 -24.73
C ARG A 411 -19.34 4.77 -23.79
N PHE A 412 -18.35 4.46 -22.95
CA PHE A 412 -18.48 3.45 -21.89
C PHE A 412 -19.14 4.02 -20.63
N ILE A 413 -19.27 5.34 -20.54
CA ILE A 413 -19.98 6.05 -19.48
C ILE A 413 -21.42 6.29 -20.00
N PRO A 414 -22.46 5.70 -19.39
CA PRO A 414 -23.84 5.89 -19.85
C PRO A 414 -24.22 7.37 -19.92
N ASP A 415 -24.93 7.78 -20.98
CA ASP A 415 -25.47 9.15 -21.12
C ASP A 415 -26.31 9.48 -19.87
N GLY A 416 -25.84 10.42 -19.04
CA GLY A 416 -26.46 10.78 -17.76
C GLY A 416 -25.51 10.81 -16.55
N TYR A 417 -24.26 10.34 -16.69
CA TYR A 417 -23.23 10.34 -15.62
C TYR A 417 -22.65 11.74 -15.30
N THR A 418 -23.48 12.78 -15.28
CA THR A 418 -23.07 14.14 -14.87
C THR A 418 -23.38 14.36 -13.40
N LYS A 419 -22.42 14.09 -12.50
CA LYS A 419 -22.34 14.51 -11.07
C LYS A 419 -23.59 14.38 -10.16
N ARG A 420 -24.72 13.83 -10.63
CA ARG A 420 -25.91 13.56 -9.82
C ARG A 420 -25.80 12.17 -9.23
N HIS A 421 -26.13 12.07 -7.95
CA HIS A 421 -25.99 10.91 -7.09
C HIS A 421 -26.40 9.58 -7.77
N PRO A 422 -25.67 8.48 -7.47
CA PRO A 422 -25.83 7.18 -8.10
C PRO A 422 -27.07 6.43 -7.56
N THR A 423 -28.27 6.80 -8.00
CA THR A 423 -29.48 6.04 -7.64
C THR A 423 -29.82 4.91 -8.62
N ASP A 424 -29.21 4.88 -9.82
CA ASP A 424 -29.44 3.84 -10.85
C ASP A 424 -28.38 2.72 -10.90
N LEU A 425 -27.37 2.78 -10.02
CA LEU A 425 -26.45 1.65 -9.79
C LEU A 425 -27.09 0.51 -8.97
N ASN A 426 -28.30 0.70 -8.44
CA ASN A 426 -29.07 -0.25 -7.62
C ASN A 426 -29.46 -1.59 -8.29
N THR A 427 -29.01 -1.87 -9.52
CA THR A 427 -29.31 -3.12 -10.24
C THR A 427 -28.24 -4.19 -10.08
N ILE A 428 -26.98 -3.83 -9.79
CA ILE A 428 -25.98 -4.83 -9.41
C ILE A 428 -26.05 -5.07 -7.91
N LYS A 429 -26.22 -6.34 -7.53
CA LYS A 429 -26.07 -6.72 -6.13
C LYS A 429 -24.58 -6.79 -5.82
N PHE A 430 -24.14 -5.88 -4.97
CA PHE A 430 -22.81 -5.96 -4.39
C PHE A 430 -22.89 -6.57 -3.00
N ARG A 431 -22.01 -7.53 -2.71
CA ARG A 431 -21.89 -8.10 -1.36
C ARG A 431 -20.46 -8.48 -1.06
N HIS A 432 -20.16 -8.52 0.24
CA HIS A 432 -18.89 -9.02 0.74
C HIS A 432 -19.05 -10.46 1.22
N GLN A 433 -18.04 -11.28 0.98
CA GLN A 433 -17.94 -12.64 1.47
C GLN A 433 -16.67 -12.77 2.31
N SER A 434 -16.84 -13.10 3.60
CA SER A 434 -15.72 -13.52 4.45
C SER A 434 -15.50 -15.02 4.32
N VAL A 435 -14.24 -15.45 4.38
CA VAL A 435 -13.89 -16.86 4.34
C VAL A 435 -13.74 -17.35 5.78
N LYS A 436 -14.79 -17.99 6.32
CA LYS A 436 -14.74 -18.51 7.70
C LYS A 436 -13.84 -19.75 7.75
N HIS A 437 -12.61 -19.57 8.24
CA HIS A 437 -11.67 -20.66 8.52
C HIS A 437 -12.25 -21.61 9.56
N ARG A 438 -12.64 -22.82 9.16
CA ARG A 438 -13.07 -23.82 10.15
C ARG A 438 -12.06 -24.91 10.49
N ASP A 439 -11.12 -25.32 9.62
CA ASP A 439 -10.16 -26.40 9.96
C ASP A 439 -8.97 -26.52 8.97
N ARG A 440 -8.42 -25.41 8.48
CA ARG A 440 -7.27 -25.46 7.55
C ARG A 440 -5.97 -25.22 8.31
N THR A 441 -5.23 -26.30 8.58
CA THR A 441 -3.83 -26.21 9.03
C THR A 441 -2.96 -25.65 7.90
N MET A 442 -1.91 -24.91 8.24
CA MET A 442 -0.97 -24.33 7.26
C MET A 442 -0.22 -25.39 6.43
N ASP A 443 -0.38 -26.68 6.74
CA ASP A 443 0.36 -27.78 6.13
C ASP A 443 -0.09 -28.18 4.71
N LYS A 444 -1.09 -27.50 4.15
CA LYS A 444 -1.76 -27.92 2.90
C LYS A 444 -1.21 -27.27 1.63
N ILE A 445 0.12 -27.10 1.53
CA ILE A 445 0.75 -26.80 0.24
C ILE A 445 0.46 -27.97 -0.71
N PHE A 446 0.12 -27.68 -1.98
CA PHE A 446 -0.18 -28.72 -2.96
C PHE A 446 1.01 -29.67 -3.12
N GLU A 447 0.84 -30.93 -2.72
CA GLU A 447 1.89 -31.93 -2.76
C GLU A 447 1.87 -32.68 -4.10
N ILE A 448 3.03 -32.71 -4.77
CA ILE A 448 3.27 -33.56 -5.93
C ILE A 448 3.84 -34.87 -5.38
N PRO A 449 3.09 -35.98 -5.40
CA PRO A 449 3.43 -37.17 -4.63
C PRO A 449 4.65 -37.92 -5.18
N VAL A 450 4.84 -37.89 -6.50
CA VAL A 450 5.94 -38.56 -7.20
C VAL A 450 6.35 -37.71 -8.40
N VAL A 451 7.65 -37.60 -8.63
CA VAL A 451 8.21 -37.03 -9.86
C VAL A 451 9.08 -38.08 -10.55
N ASP A 452 9.21 -37.98 -11.87
CA ASP A 452 10.11 -38.86 -12.63
C ASP A 452 11.54 -38.73 -12.06
N PRO A 453 12.16 -39.82 -11.59
CA PRO A 453 13.48 -39.77 -10.98
C PRO A 453 14.58 -39.31 -11.96
N ASN A 454 14.31 -39.29 -13.27
CA ASN A 454 15.24 -38.81 -14.28
C ASN A 454 15.23 -37.28 -14.46
N LEU A 455 14.24 -36.57 -13.91
CA LEU A 455 14.24 -35.11 -13.95
C LEU A 455 15.20 -34.55 -12.90
N SER A 456 16.13 -33.70 -13.34
CA SER A 456 17.02 -33.04 -12.41
C SER A 456 16.23 -32.11 -11.49
N ARG A 457 16.74 -31.92 -10.28
CA ARG A 457 16.13 -31.01 -9.32
C ARG A 457 16.05 -29.59 -9.86
N ASP A 458 17.13 -29.07 -10.44
CA ASP A 458 17.16 -27.71 -10.99
C ASP A 458 16.10 -27.49 -12.06
N HIS A 459 15.82 -28.52 -12.85
CA HIS A 459 14.75 -28.50 -13.85
C HIS A 459 13.36 -28.40 -13.21
N LEU A 460 13.08 -29.23 -12.20
CA LEU A 460 11.83 -29.15 -11.42
C LEU A 460 11.67 -27.77 -10.76
N LEU A 461 12.75 -27.25 -10.17
CA LEU A 461 12.74 -25.92 -9.58
C LEU A 461 12.43 -24.85 -10.61
N ASN A 462 13.01 -24.94 -11.81
CA ASN A 462 12.76 -23.97 -12.87
C ASN A 462 11.29 -23.97 -13.33
N ILE A 463 10.67 -25.15 -13.42
CA ILE A 463 9.30 -25.29 -13.91
C ILE A 463 8.26 -24.89 -12.85
N PHE A 464 8.50 -25.17 -11.57
CA PHE A 464 7.54 -24.90 -10.47
C PHE A 464 7.84 -23.63 -9.66
N ARG A 465 8.83 -22.82 -10.06
CA ARG A 465 9.36 -21.67 -9.29
C ARG A 465 8.32 -20.63 -8.82
N TYR A 466 7.18 -20.48 -9.47
CA TYR A 466 6.31 -19.32 -9.21
C TYR A 466 5.19 -19.61 -8.20
N GLN A 467 4.56 -20.78 -8.27
CA GLN A 467 3.42 -21.14 -7.42
C GLN A 467 3.85 -22.09 -6.30
N PRO A 468 3.09 -22.13 -5.18
CA PRO A 468 3.47 -22.93 -4.03
C PRO A 468 3.15 -24.41 -4.23
N PHE A 469 4.18 -25.20 -4.52
CA PHE A 469 4.13 -26.66 -4.55
C PHE A 469 5.09 -27.25 -3.52
N LYS A 470 4.75 -28.46 -3.05
CA LYS A 470 5.62 -29.30 -2.24
C LYS A 470 6.07 -30.50 -3.08
N LEU A 471 7.37 -30.61 -3.34
CA LEU A 471 7.96 -31.71 -4.08
C LEU A 471 8.23 -32.92 -3.15
N PRO A 472 8.40 -34.14 -3.69
CA PRO A 472 8.58 -35.36 -2.89
C PRO A 472 9.77 -35.32 -1.91
N ASP A 473 10.81 -34.54 -2.21
CA ASP A 473 12.01 -34.42 -1.36
C ASP A 473 11.86 -33.39 -0.21
N GLY A 474 10.66 -32.84 -0.05
CA GLY A 474 10.31 -31.82 0.94
C GLY A 474 10.57 -30.38 0.47
N THR A 475 11.08 -30.17 -0.74
CA THR A 475 11.28 -28.83 -1.31
C THR A 475 9.94 -28.11 -1.46
N ILE A 476 9.89 -26.85 -1.01
CA ILE A 476 8.77 -25.94 -1.27
C ILE A 476 9.17 -24.97 -2.37
N THR A 477 8.27 -24.73 -3.32
CA THR A 477 8.39 -23.69 -4.35
C THR A 477 7.47 -22.52 -4.04
N GLY A 478 7.62 -21.41 -4.79
CA GLY A 478 6.63 -20.34 -4.84
C GLY A 478 7.21 -18.94 -4.63
N SER A 479 6.42 -17.95 -5.06
CA SER A 479 6.80 -16.54 -5.04
C SER A 479 6.47 -15.80 -3.74
N GLY A 480 5.97 -16.48 -2.70
CA GLY A 480 5.54 -15.80 -1.45
C GLY A 480 6.64 -14.94 -0.85
N ASN A 481 7.88 -15.44 -0.85
CA ASN A 481 9.05 -14.70 -0.39
C ASN A 481 9.38 -13.47 -1.26
N GLY A 482 9.31 -13.63 -2.59
CA GLY A 482 9.56 -12.54 -3.54
C GLY A 482 8.51 -11.43 -3.47
N GLN A 483 7.26 -11.77 -3.17
CA GLN A 483 6.17 -10.81 -3.01
C GLN A 483 6.32 -9.93 -1.76
N VAL A 484 6.98 -10.44 -0.71
CA VAL A 484 7.18 -9.69 0.54
C VAL A 484 8.52 -8.96 0.57
N TYR A 485 9.60 -9.60 0.12
CA TYR A 485 10.97 -9.09 0.29
C TYR A 485 11.65 -8.69 -1.02
N GLY A 486 10.97 -8.77 -2.16
CA GLY A 486 11.56 -8.45 -3.47
C GLY A 486 12.65 -9.41 -3.94
N GLY A 487 12.84 -10.54 -3.24
CA GLY A 487 13.86 -11.54 -3.54
C GLY A 487 13.52 -12.46 -4.71
N LEU A 488 14.56 -13.01 -5.36
CA LEU A 488 14.42 -13.98 -6.46
C LEU A 488 14.29 -15.43 -5.99
N THR A 489 14.48 -15.72 -4.69
CA THR A 489 14.42 -17.09 -4.18
C THR A 489 13.00 -17.62 -4.27
N ARG A 490 12.85 -18.67 -5.07
CA ARG A 490 11.58 -19.24 -5.53
C ARG A 490 11.42 -20.72 -5.21
N ALA A 491 12.44 -21.32 -4.61
CA ALA A 491 12.37 -22.66 -4.04
C ALA A 491 13.42 -22.83 -2.95
N MET A 492 13.10 -23.61 -1.93
CA MET A 492 14.02 -23.99 -0.86
C MET A 492 13.73 -25.42 -0.42
N ARG A 493 14.75 -26.11 0.11
CA ARG A 493 14.60 -27.41 0.79
C ARG A 493 14.98 -27.30 2.27
N PRO A 494 14.33 -28.08 3.16
CA PRO A 494 14.76 -28.13 4.55
C PRO A 494 16.24 -28.52 4.64
N GLY A 495 17.03 -27.75 5.38
CA GLY A 495 18.45 -28.03 5.64
C GLY A 495 19.46 -27.38 4.69
N GLU A 496 19.03 -26.74 3.60
CA GLU A 496 19.94 -25.97 2.72
C GLU A 496 20.18 -24.54 3.18
N VAL A 497 19.27 -24.03 3.99
CA VAL A 497 19.28 -22.67 4.54
C VAL A 497 19.18 -22.75 6.05
N THR A 498 19.41 -21.63 6.72
CA THR A 498 19.21 -21.58 8.17
C THR A 498 17.74 -21.88 8.51
N LYS A 499 17.49 -22.44 9.70
CA LYS A 499 16.11 -22.71 10.17
C LYS A 499 15.22 -21.46 10.07
N LYS A 500 15.75 -20.29 10.39
CA LYS A 500 15.01 -19.02 10.31
C LYS A 500 14.60 -18.66 8.88
N GLU A 501 15.50 -18.81 7.91
CA GLU A 501 15.21 -18.58 6.50
C GLU A 501 14.18 -19.57 5.97
N TRP A 502 14.34 -20.86 6.33
CA TRP A 502 13.38 -21.91 6.02
C TRP A 502 11.98 -21.60 6.58
N ASP A 503 11.87 -21.35 7.89
CA ASP A 503 10.60 -21.09 8.57
C ASP A 503 9.89 -19.88 7.94
N ASN A 504 10.64 -18.83 7.58
CA ASN A 504 10.09 -17.66 6.91
C ASN A 504 9.63 -17.95 5.47
N PHE A 505 10.44 -18.64 4.67
CA PHE A 505 10.08 -19.01 3.30
C PHE A 505 8.86 -19.95 3.26
N PHE A 506 8.82 -20.92 4.17
CA PHE A 506 7.71 -21.85 4.36
C PHE A 506 6.43 -21.10 4.75
N LEU A 507 6.51 -20.22 5.74
CA LEU A 507 5.38 -19.41 6.18
C LEU A 507 4.77 -18.61 5.01
N LEU A 508 5.60 -17.87 4.26
CA LEU A 508 5.10 -17.01 3.19
C LEU A 508 4.47 -17.78 2.02
N ASN A 509 4.99 -18.96 1.68
CA ASN A 509 4.38 -19.80 0.64
C ASN A 509 3.14 -20.55 1.16
N SER A 510 3.07 -20.84 2.46
CA SER A 510 1.85 -21.34 3.10
C SER A 510 0.76 -20.28 3.10
N GLU A 511 1.10 -19.02 3.41
CA GLU A 511 0.21 -17.86 3.32
C GLU A 511 -0.33 -17.66 1.89
N LEU A 512 0.54 -17.76 0.88
CA LEU A 512 0.15 -17.69 -0.54
C LEU A 512 -0.80 -18.85 -0.93
N THR A 513 -0.51 -20.06 -0.47
CA THR A 513 -1.38 -21.23 -0.67
C THR A 513 -2.76 -21.00 -0.05
N MET A 514 -2.80 -20.51 1.19
CA MET A 514 -4.06 -20.23 1.88
C MET A 514 -4.90 -19.19 1.14
N MET A 515 -4.29 -18.15 0.56
CA MET A 515 -5.01 -17.21 -0.30
C MET A 515 -5.65 -17.91 -1.50
N TYR A 516 -4.90 -18.76 -2.22
CA TYR A 516 -5.44 -19.49 -3.36
C TYR A 516 -6.61 -20.39 -2.94
N GLU A 517 -6.47 -21.10 -1.81
CA GLU A 517 -7.53 -21.96 -1.27
C GLU A 517 -8.75 -21.19 -0.78
N ASP A 518 -8.59 -19.96 -0.30
CA ASP A 518 -9.70 -19.08 0.09
C ASP A 518 -10.49 -18.63 -1.15
N ILE A 519 -9.80 -18.28 -2.23
CA ILE A 519 -10.42 -17.94 -3.52
C ILE A 519 -11.20 -19.16 -4.06
N ILE A 520 -10.57 -20.33 -4.11
CA ILE A 520 -11.21 -21.58 -4.57
C ILE A 520 -12.45 -21.91 -3.71
N TRP A 521 -12.33 -21.76 -2.39
CA TRP A 521 -13.43 -22.00 -1.47
C TRP A 521 -14.58 -21.02 -1.68
N ALA A 522 -14.29 -19.74 -1.86
CA ALA A 522 -15.31 -18.73 -2.11
C ALA A 522 -16.09 -19.05 -3.39
N ILE A 523 -15.40 -19.42 -4.46
CA ILE A 523 -16.04 -19.89 -5.71
C ILE A 523 -16.90 -21.13 -5.42
N LYS A 524 -16.37 -22.14 -4.73
CA LYS A 524 -17.12 -23.36 -4.40
C LYS A 524 -18.38 -23.07 -3.59
N ASN A 525 -18.32 -22.14 -2.65
CA ASN A 525 -19.47 -21.73 -1.85
C ASN A 525 -20.58 -21.12 -2.70
N GLU A 526 -20.24 -20.37 -3.74
CA GLU A 526 -21.22 -19.76 -4.65
C GLU A 526 -21.90 -20.78 -5.57
N PHE A 527 -21.19 -21.84 -5.96
CA PHE A 527 -21.71 -22.85 -6.89
C PHE A 527 -22.17 -24.15 -6.21
N GLY A 528 -21.88 -24.33 -4.92
CA GLY A 528 -22.13 -25.53 -4.11
C GLY A 528 -21.21 -26.71 -4.45
N SER A 529 -20.96 -26.96 -5.74
CA SER A 529 -20.09 -28.03 -6.24
C SER A 529 -19.46 -27.62 -7.57
N PHE A 530 -18.25 -28.13 -7.85
CA PHE A 530 -17.60 -27.98 -9.16
C PHE A 530 -17.96 -29.09 -10.15
N LYS A 531 -18.72 -30.11 -9.71
CA LYS A 531 -19.11 -31.22 -10.58
C LYS A 531 -19.85 -30.73 -11.82
N GLY A 532 -19.34 -31.09 -13.00
CA GLY A 532 -19.90 -30.71 -14.29
C GLY A 532 -19.62 -29.27 -14.72
N LEU A 533 -18.72 -28.57 -14.01
CA LEU A 533 -18.29 -27.23 -14.39
C LEU A 533 -16.97 -27.26 -15.17
N SER A 534 -16.87 -26.35 -16.12
CA SER A 534 -15.67 -26.08 -16.90
C SER A 534 -14.96 -24.80 -16.42
N PHE A 535 -13.64 -24.87 -16.27
CA PHE A 535 -12.80 -23.77 -15.81
C PHE A 535 -11.74 -23.38 -16.83
N ALA A 536 -11.50 -22.08 -16.96
CA ALA A 536 -10.29 -21.54 -17.59
C ALA A 536 -9.53 -20.65 -16.60
N ASP A 537 -8.22 -20.86 -16.47
CA ASP A 537 -7.34 -20.02 -15.64
C ASP A 537 -6.34 -19.26 -16.52
N PHE A 538 -6.39 -17.93 -16.44
CA PHE A 538 -5.65 -17.03 -17.31
C PHE A 538 -4.33 -16.60 -16.68
N ALA A 539 -3.21 -16.75 -17.42
CA ALA A 539 -1.84 -16.67 -16.89
C ALA A 539 -1.63 -17.67 -15.74
N CYS A 540 -2.02 -18.91 -15.99
CA CYS A 540 -2.11 -19.97 -14.98
C CYS A 540 -0.76 -20.42 -14.41
N ASN A 541 0.35 -19.99 -15.01
CA ASN A 541 1.70 -20.42 -14.68
C ASN A 541 1.79 -21.96 -14.71
N SER A 542 2.40 -22.57 -13.69
CA SER A 542 2.47 -24.02 -13.48
C SER A 542 1.14 -24.72 -13.17
N GLY A 543 0.00 -24.00 -13.07
CA GLY A 543 -1.35 -24.58 -13.09
C GLY A 543 -2.01 -24.85 -11.73
N TYR A 544 -1.58 -24.23 -10.63
CA TYR A 544 -2.12 -24.50 -9.28
C TYR A 544 -3.67 -24.53 -9.23
N PHE A 545 -4.34 -23.49 -9.73
CA PHE A 545 -5.80 -23.42 -9.74
C PHE A 545 -6.42 -24.53 -10.60
N CYS A 546 -5.87 -24.83 -11.77
CA CYS A 546 -6.37 -25.89 -12.63
C CYS A 546 -6.40 -27.25 -11.92
N TYR A 547 -5.32 -27.62 -11.22
CA TYR A 547 -5.26 -28.89 -10.50
C TYR A 547 -6.25 -28.92 -9.33
N ARG A 548 -6.35 -27.81 -8.58
CA ARG A 548 -7.28 -27.71 -7.46
C ARG A 548 -8.74 -27.78 -7.92
N TYR A 549 -9.11 -27.12 -9.02
CA TYR A 549 -10.47 -27.22 -9.57
C TYR A 549 -10.84 -28.67 -9.90
N LEU A 550 -9.94 -29.44 -10.53
CA LEU A 550 -10.16 -30.86 -10.82
C LEU A 550 -10.27 -31.71 -9.56
N GLN A 551 -9.41 -31.49 -8.56
CA GLN A 551 -9.48 -32.18 -7.27
C GLN A 551 -10.78 -31.88 -6.51
N GLU A 552 -11.35 -30.69 -6.70
CA GLU A 552 -12.65 -30.29 -6.15
C GLU A 552 -13.84 -30.77 -7.00
N GLY A 553 -13.58 -31.49 -8.09
CA GLY A 553 -14.59 -32.19 -8.90
C GLY A 553 -14.97 -31.51 -10.21
N ALA A 554 -14.23 -30.49 -10.67
CA ALA A 554 -14.44 -29.89 -12.00
C ALA A 554 -14.37 -30.96 -13.11
N GLU A 555 -15.21 -30.81 -14.13
CA GLU A 555 -15.18 -31.70 -15.30
C GLU A 555 -13.98 -31.38 -16.19
N MET A 556 -13.66 -30.10 -16.32
CA MET A 556 -12.54 -29.63 -17.13
C MET A 556 -11.89 -28.42 -16.48
N ALA A 557 -10.55 -28.39 -16.49
CA ALA A 557 -9.78 -27.20 -16.14
C ALA A 557 -8.70 -26.97 -17.21
N THR A 558 -8.71 -25.78 -17.81
CA THR A 558 -7.74 -25.37 -18.83
C THR A 558 -6.93 -24.18 -18.33
N GLY A 559 -5.62 -24.31 -18.31
CA GLY A 559 -4.69 -23.20 -18.07
C GLY A 559 -4.17 -22.62 -19.38
N ILE A 560 -3.99 -21.31 -19.42
CA ILE A 560 -3.31 -20.61 -20.52
C ILE A 560 -2.18 -19.73 -19.97
N ASP A 561 -1.00 -19.80 -20.58
CA ASP A 561 0.13 -18.95 -20.23
C ASP A 561 1.06 -18.70 -21.43
N GLY A 562 1.72 -17.55 -21.43
CA GLY A 562 2.69 -17.16 -22.45
C GLY A 562 4.04 -17.87 -22.32
N TYR A 563 4.33 -18.46 -21.15
CA TYR A 563 5.44 -19.38 -20.97
C TYR A 563 5.00 -20.81 -21.16
N ASP A 564 5.88 -21.68 -21.69
CA ASP A 564 5.55 -23.08 -21.86
C ASP A 564 5.62 -23.87 -20.55
N PHE A 565 4.46 -24.09 -19.93
CA PHE A 565 4.30 -24.97 -18.77
C PHE A 565 3.73 -26.34 -19.12
N SER A 566 3.77 -26.76 -20.40
CA SER A 566 3.25 -28.07 -20.84
C SER A 566 3.87 -29.22 -20.05
N GLU A 567 5.17 -29.13 -19.75
CA GLU A 567 5.87 -30.12 -18.94
C GLU A 567 5.40 -30.14 -17.49
N ALA A 568 5.18 -28.98 -16.86
CA ALA A 568 4.62 -28.87 -15.51
C ALA A 568 3.28 -29.62 -15.41
N PHE A 569 2.39 -29.33 -16.36
CA PHE A 569 1.08 -29.98 -16.46
C PHE A 569 1.20 -31.48 -16.70
N SER A 570 2.11 -31.92 -17.56
CA SER A 570 2.36 -33.35 -17.80
C SER A 570 2.86 -34.09 -16.55
N ILE A 571 3.75 -33.46 -15.78
CA ILE A 571 4.26 -34.01 -14.52
C ILE A 571 3.13 -34.14 -13.50
N VAL A 572 2.40 -33.05 -13.22
CA VAL A 572 1.33 -33.06 -12.20
C VAL A 572 0.16 -33.94 -12.61
N ASN A 573 -0.24 -33.95 -13.89
CA ASN A 573 -1.30 -34.84 -14.36
C ASN A 573 -0.95 -36.31 -14.15
N ARG A 574 0.28 -36.73 -14.47
CA ARG A 574 0.74 -38.10 -14.21
C ARG A 574 0.83 -38.40 -12.71
N ALA A 575 1.44 -37.50 -11.94
CA ALA A 575 1.67 -37.70 -10.52
C ALA A 575 0.37 -37.79 -9.70
N CYS A 576 -0.62 -36.98 -10.07
CA CYS A 576 -1.88 -36.82 -9.33
C CYS A 576 -3.08 -37.49 -10.01
N SER A 577 -2.87 -38.20 -11.13
CA SER A 577 -3.95 -38.78 -11.96
C SER A 577 -5.02 -37.74 -12.37
N LEU A 578 -4.56 -36.54 -12.75
CA LEU A 578 -5.40 -35.44 -13.21
C LEU A 578 -5.35 -35.32 -14.75
N ASN A 579 -6.26 -34.53 -15.30
CA ASN A 579 -6.32 -34.24 -16.73
C ASN A 579 -6.49 -32.73 -16.99
N ALA A 580 -5.66 -31.90 -16.35
CA ALA A 580 -5.64 -30.48 -16.63
C ALA A 580 -5.05 -30.22 -18.03
N LYS A 581 -5.70 -29.36 -18.80
CA LYS A 581 -5.22 -28.96 -20.14
C LYS A 581 -4.37 -27.71 -20.02
N PHE A 582 -3.23 -27.67 -20.71
CA PHE A 582 -2.43 -26.46 -20.87
C PHE A 582 -2.47 -25.96 -22.31
N ILE A 583 -2.51 -24.64 -22.48
CA ILE A 583 -2.39 -23.96 -23.75
C ILE A 583 -1.23 -22.96 -23.64
N HIS A 584 -0.17 -23.22 -24.41
CA HIS A 584 0.93 -22.28 -24.56
C HIS A 584 0.51 -21.15 -25.51
N ALA A 585 -0.08 -20.10 -24.95
CA ALA A 585 -0.49 -18.89 -25.64
C ALA A 585 -0.63 -17.75 -24.64
N SER A 586 -0.44 -16.51 -25.09
CA SER A 586 -0.67 -15.32 -24.27
C SER A 586 -1.88 -14.53 -24.77
N TYR A 587 -2.46 -13.71 -23.88
CA TYR A 587 -3.31 -12.61 -24.33
C TYR A 587 -2.48 -11.66 -25.19
N ASN A 588 -2.95 -11.39 -26.39
CA ASN A 588 -2.33 -10.42 -27.27
C ASN A 588 -3.03 -9.07 -27.11
N MET A 589 -2.35 -8.13 -26.46
CA MET A 589 -2.86 -6.77 -26.19
C MET A 589 -3.12 -5.94 -27.46
N MET A 590 -2.60 -6.36 -28.61
CA MET A 590 -2.81 -5.70 -29.90
C MET A 590 -4.06 -6.21 -30.62
N THR A 591 -4.44 -7.46 -30.40
CA THR A 591 -5.63 -8.07 -31.01
C THR A 591 -6.77 -8.23 -30.01
N HIS A 592 -6.52 -7.99 -28.72
CA HIS A 592 -7.45 -8.20 -27.61
C HIS A 592 -8.00 -9.62 -27.51
N GLU A 593 -7.18 -10.60 -27.88
CA GLU A 593 -7.58 -12.01 -27.95
C GLU A 593 -6.43 -12.93 -27.52
N ALA A 594 -6.78 -14.12 -27.05
CA ALA A 594 -5.88 -15.25 -26.89
C ALA A 594 -6.36 -16.43 -27.75
N LYS A 595 -5.41 -17.21 -28.29
CA LYS A 595 -5.71 -18.34 -29.18
C LYS A 595 -5.75 -19.66 -28.40
N GLY A 596 -6.52 -20.62 -28.92
CA GLY A 596 -6.52 -22.02 -28.46
C GLY A 596 -7.49 -22.35 -27.32
N LEU A 597 -8.08 -21.35 -26.66
CA LEU A 597 -9.17 -21.54 -25.71
C LEU A 597 -10.47 -21.92 -26.43
N ALA A 598 -11.36 -22.62 -25.72
CA ALA A 598 -12.74 -22.81 -26.18
C ALA A 598 -13.50 -21.48 -26.18
N ASP A 599 -14.63 -21.43 -26.88
CA ASP A 599 -15.46 -20.22 -26.97
C ASP A 599 -15.99 -19.77 -25.62
N THR A 600 -16.34 -20.71 -24.73
CA THR A 600 -16.87 -20.43 -23.39
C THR A 600 -16.44 -21.47 -22.36
N TYR A 601 -16.43 -21.03 -21.10
CA TYR A 601 -16.23 -21.82 -19.88
C TYR A 601 -17.26 -21.37 -18.85
N ASP A 602 -17.67 -22.25 -17.93
CA ASP A 602 -18.57 -21.85 -16.84
C ASP A 602 -17.93 -20.78 -15.97
N ILE A 603 -16.67 -20.97 -15.61
CA ILE A 603 -15.92 -20.09 -14.72
C ILE A 603 -14.57 -19.75 -15.35
N VAL A 604 -14.25 -18.46 -15.41
CA VAL A 604 -12.94 -17.97 -15.86
C VAL A 604 -12.26 -17.26 -14.69
N SER A 605 -11.02 -17.62 -14.38
CA SER A 605 -10.18 -16.92 -13.39
C SER A 605 -9.06 -16.15 -14.07
N CYS A 606 -8.78 -14.95 -13.56
CA CYS A 606 -7.66 -14.09 -13.94
C CYS A 606 -7.00 -13.60 -12.65
N ILE A 607 -5.98 -14.34 -12.20
CA ILE A 607 -5.37 -14.15 -10.88
C ILE A 607 -4.04 -13.42 -11.06
N ALA A 608 -4.01 -12.15 -10.66
CA ALA A 608 -2.84 -11.27 -10.72
C ALA A 608 -2.26 -11.05 -12.13
N PHE A 609 -3.01 -11.27 -13.21
CA PHE A 609 -2.54 -10.96 -14.57
C PHE A 609 -2.95 -9.55 -15.05
N MET A 610 -4.14 -9.08 -14.69
CA MET A 610 -4.66 -7.79 -15.15
C MET A 610 -3.76 -6.61 -14.77
N CYS A 611 -3.03 -6.70 -13.66
CA CYS A 611 -2.07 -5.67 -13.25
C CYS A 611 -0.80 -5.62 -14.12
N TYR A 612 -0.61 -6.57 -15.03
CA TYR A 612 0.42 -6.57 -16.08
C TYR A 612 -0.13 -6.14 -17.45
N SER A 613 -1.44 -5.93 -17.58
CA SER A 613 -2.07 -5.53 -18.85
C SER A 613 -2.01 -4.02 -19.04
N SER A 614 -1.77 -3.62 -20.28
CA SER A 614 -1.82 -2.24 -20.77
C SER A 614 -3.23 -1.78 -21.12
N ASP A 615 -4.19 -2.69 -21.14
CA ASP A 615 -5.54 -2.55 -21.68
C ASP A 615 -6.58 -3.31 -20.83
N PRO A 616 -6.63 -3.07 -19.50
CA PRO A 616 -7.37 -3.94 -18.57
C PRO A 616 -8.87 -4.03 -18.87
N THR A 617 -9.46 -3.03 -19.55
CA THR A 617 -10.88 -3.04 -19.97
C THR A 617 -11.15 -3.96 -21.17
N TYR A 618 -10.23 -4.04 -22.14
CA TYR A 618 -10.33 -4.99 -23.25
C TYR A 618 -10.06 -6.41 -22.76
N LEU A 619 -9.08 -6.58 -21.87
CA LEU A 619 -8.86 -7.85 -21.18
C LEU A 619 -10.13 -8.29 -20.44
N LEU A 620 -10.77 -7.39 -19.69
CA LEU A 620 -12.02 -7.69 -18.98
C LEU A 620 -13.14 -8.11 -19.95
N THR A 621 -13.24 -7.46 -21.10
CA THR A 621 -14.23 -7.79 -22.14
C THR A 621 -13.98 -9.17 -22.73
N TYR A 622 -12.73 -9.50 -23.05
CA TYR A 622 -12.34 -10.80 -23.55
C TYR A 622 -12.61 -11.92 -22.53
N LEU A 623 -12.21 -11.73 -21.27
CA LEU A 623 -12.48 -12.68 -20.19
C LEU A 623 -13.98 -12.87 -19.96
N ALA A 624 -14.77 -11.80 -20.02
CA ALA A 624 -16.22 -11.86 -19.88
C ALA A 624 -16.91 -12.61 -21.02
N LYS A 625 -16.38 -12.53 -22.26
CA LYS A 625 -16.86 -13.33 -23.41
C LYS A 625 -16.66 -14.82 -23.17
N LEU A 626 -15.54 -15.20 -22.56
CA LEU A 626 -15.25 -16.59 -22.21
C LEU A 626 -16.11 -17.08 -21.03
N ALA A 627 -16.47 -16.20 -20.09
CA ALA A 627 -17.20 -16.55 -18.87
C ALA A 627 -18.72 -16.68 -19.09
N ASN A 628 -19.23 -17.91 -19.06
CA ASN A 628 -20.66 -18.22 -19.19
C ASN A 628 -21.44 -18.04 -17.87
N ARG A 629 -20.82 -18.28 -16.71
CA ARG A 629 -21.50 -18.15 -15.40
C ARG A 629 -20.80 -17.17 -14.48
N ALA A 630 -19.48 -17.27 -14.33
CA ALA A 630 -18.72 -16.37 -13.47
C ALA A 630 -17.34 -15.99 -13.99
N LEU A 631 -16.92 -14.80 -13.61
CA LEU A 631 -15.57 -14.27 -13.81
C LEU A 631 -14.94 -13.96 -12.44
N VAL A 632 -13.77 -14.52 -12.18
CA VAL A 632 -12.99 -14.31 -10.96
C VAL A 632 -11.77 -13.48 -11.29
N VAL A 633 -11.60 -12.35 -10.61
CA VAL A 633 -10.48 -11.43 -10.85
C VAL A 633 -9.78 -11.11 -9.54
N LEU A 634 -8.47 -11.36 -9.47
CA LEU A 634 -7.59 -10.78 -8.44
C LEU A 634 -6.67 -9.77 -9.13
N SER A 635 -6.77 -8.50 -8.80
CA SER A 635 -5.94 -7.44 -9.40
C SER A 635 -5.76 -6.25 -8.45
N LYS A 636 -5.02 -5.23 -8.88
CA LYS A 636 -4.91 -3.95 -8.18
C LYS A 636 -6.13 -3.07 -8.48
N ILE A 637 -7.04 -3.00 -7.52
CA ILE A 637 -8.30 -2.27 -7.58
C ILE A 637 -8.41 -1.44 -6.29
N PRO A 638 -7.88 -0.20 -6.23
CA PRO A 638 -7.87 0.58 -5.00
C PRO A 638 -9.29 0.90 -4.50
N HIS A 639 -9.44 1.00 -3.18
CA HIS A 639 -10.71 1.34 -2.54
C HIS A 639 -11.03 2.83 -2.66
N GLY A 640 -12.32 3.18 -2.69
CA GLY A 640 -12.79 4.50 -2.25
C GLY A 640 -12.42 5.68 -3.13
N ASN A 641 -12.38 5.48 -4.45
CA ASN A 641 -12.35 6.61 -5.38
C ASN A 641 -13.54 6.51 -6.34
N ASP A 642 -14.43 7.51 -6.29
CA ASP A 642 -15.55 7.67 -7.23
C ASP A 642 -15.07 8.04 -8.64
N GLU A 643 -13.78 8.34 -8.81
CA GLU A 643 -13.18 8.60 -10.11
C GLU A 643 -13.01 7.31 -10.94
N LEU A 644 -13.36 7.41 -12.22
CA LEU A 644 -13.10 6.38 -13.22
C LEU A 644 -11.68 6.54 -13.76
N PHE A 645 -10.76 5.64 -13.41
CA PHE A 645 -9.39 5.71 -13.89
C PHE A 645 -8.76 4.35 -14.16
N ILE A 646 -7.74 4.38 -15.03
CA ILE A 646 -6.72 3.33 -15.14
C ILE A 646 -5.39 4.01 -14.87
N LYS A 647 -4.65 3.53 -13.88
CA LYS A 647 -3.32 4.04 -13.53
C LYS A 647 -2.29 3.01 -13.97
N TYR A 648 -1.29 3.48 -14.70
CA TYR A 648 -0.14 2.66 -15.07
C TYR A 648 1.08 3.13 -14.27
N ALA A 649 1.84 2.22 -13.69
CA ALA A 649 3.15 2.55 -13.11
C ALA A 649 4.20 2.80 -14.20
N ASN A 650 5.42 3.14 -13.77
CA ASN A 650 6.55 3.38 -14.65
C ASN A 650 6.86 2.14 -15.51
N THR A 651 7.34 2.38 -16.74
CA THR A 651 7.49 1.40 -17.83
C THR A 651 8.70 0.47 -17.70
N GLU A 652 9.36 0.43 -16.54
CA GLU A 652 10.55 -0.37 -16.31
C GLU A 652 10.20 -1.83 -15.94
N SER A 653 9.58 -2.55 -16.86
CA SER A 653 9.24 -3.95 -16.58
C SER A 653 10.47 -4.83 -16.34
N LYS A 654 10.45 -5.59 -15.24
CA LYS A 654 11.40 -6.67 -14.91
C LYS A 654 11.06 -7.99 -15.59
N TYR A 655 9.83 -8.16 -16.09
CA TYR A 655 9.31 -9.45 -16.58
C TYR A 655 9.25 -9.56 -18.10
N PHE A 656 9.18 -8.45 -18.81
CA PHE A 656 9.03 -8.42 -20.25
C PHE A 656 10.17 -7.64 -20.90
N ASN A 657 10.37 -7.80 -22.21
CA ASN A 657 11.43 -7.12 -22.99
C ASN A 657 11.21 -5.60 -23.14
N LYS A 658 10.59 -4.96 -22.13
CA LYS A 658 10.39 -3.52 -21.95
C LYS A 658 9.71 -2.78 -23.12
N GLN A 659 9.11 -3.50 -24.09
CA GLN A 659 8.42 -2.89 -25.22
C GLN A 659 6.92 -2.80 -24.97
N PHE A 660 6.38 -1.58 -25.11
CA PHE A 660 4.95 -1.35 -25.12
C PHE A 660 4.29 -2.15 -26.28
N PRO A 661 3.11 -2.76 -26.09
CA PRO A 661 2.23 -2.68 -24.92
C PRO A 661 2.57 -3.65 -23.77
N ILE A 662 3.55 -4.54 -23.92
CA ILE A 662 3.85 -5.62 -22.99
C ILE A 662 4.97 -5.20 -22.03
N CYS A 663 4.84 -4.05 -21.35
CA CYS A 663 5.92 -3.45 -20.55
C CYS A 663 5.50 -3.03 -19.14
N PHE A 664 4.40 -3.56 -18.60
CA PHE A 664 3.87 -3.14 -17.30
C PHE A 664 4.20 -4.13 -16.19
N ASP A 665 4.69 -3.62 -15.07
CA ASP A 665 5.26 -4.41 -13.97
C ASP A 665 4.32 -4.55 -12.78
N ALA A 666 3.31 -5.42 -12.91
CA ALA A 666 2.36 -5.76 -11.84
C ALA A 666 1.69 -4.54 -11.18
N ALA A 667 1.52 -3.44 -11.91
CA ALA A 667 1.21 -2.14 -11.33
C ALA A 667 0.22 -1.31 -12.15
N THR A 668 -0.42 -1.91 -13.15
CA THR A 668 -1.67 -1.38 -13.68
C THR A 668 -2.76 -1.49 -12.61
N GLU A 669 -3.38 -0.38 -12.28
CA GLU A 669 -4.52 -0.28 -11.37
C GLU A 669 -5.75 0.17 -12.16
N ILE A 670 -6.91 -0.42 -11.87
CA ILE A 670 -8.21 0.02 -12.40
C ILE A 670 -9.06 0.46 -11.22
N SER A 671 -9.70 1.62 -11.31
CA SER A 671 -10.56 2.08 -10.22
C SER A 671 -11.72 1.11 -10.00
N GLU A 672 -12.13 0.96 -8.74
CA GLU A 672 -13.22 0.07 -8.36
C GLU A 672 -14.50 0.38 -9.13
N GLU A 673 -14.83 1.66 -9.28
CA GLU A 673 -16.04 2.10 -9.96
C GLU A 673 -15.99 1.77 -11.47
N LEU A 674 -14.84 1.98 -12.13
CA LEU A 674 -14.66 1.61 -13.53
C LEU A 674 -14.74 0.09 -13.72
N PHE A 675 -14.14 -0.68 -12.82
CA PHE A 675 -14.21 -2.14 -12.85
C PHE A 675 -15.65 -2.64 -12.71
N ARG A 676 -16.42 -2.11 -11.74
CA ARG A 676 -17.83 -2.46 -11.52
C ARG A 676 -18.72 -2.06 -12.70
N CYS A 677 -18.54 -0.85 -13.23
CA CYS A 677 -19.26 -0.38 -14.42
C CYS A 677 -18.96 -1.27 -15.64
N GLY A 678 -17.71 -1.67 -15.81
CA GLY A 678 -17.29 -2.61 -16.85
C GLY A 678 -18.02 -3.95 -16.73
N LEU A 679 -18.00 -4.58 -15.55
CA LEU A 679 -18.70 -5.83 -15.29
C LEU A 679 -20.21 -5.73 -15.55
N LYS A 680 -20.85 -4.61 -15.17
CA LYS A 680 -22.27 -4.36 -15.45
C LYS A 680 -22.56 -4.37 -16.95
N SER A 681 -21.79 -3.57 -17.69
CA SER A 681 -21.95 -3.44 -19.14
C SER A 681 -21.69 -4.76 -19.87
N LEU A 682 -20.89 -5.65 -19.27
CA LEU A 682 -20.61 -7.00 -19.78
C LEU A 682 -21.68 -8.04 -19.39
N GLY A 683 -22.73 -7.63 -18.67
CA GLY A 683 -23.90 -8.45 -18.35
C GLY A 683 -23.81 -9.24 -17.06
N PHE A 684 -22.87 -8.92 -16.16
CA PHE A 684 -22.84 -9.49 -14.81
C PHE A 684 -23.84 -8.75 -13.90
N LYS A 685 -24.59 -9.51 -13.09
CA LYS A 685 -25.68 -9.00 -12.24
C LYS A 685 -25.29 -8.90 -10.77
N THR A 686 -24.36 -9.72 -10.33
CA THR A 686 -23.89 -9.75 -8.94
C THR A 686 -22.37 -9.69 -8.93
N VAL A 687 -21.82 -8.83 -8.08
CA VAL A 687 -20.37 -8.74 -7.86
C VAL A 687 -20.12 -8.99 -6.39
N ILE A 688 -19.29 -9.98 -6.10
CA ILE A 688 -18.96 -10.41 -4.75
C ILE A 688 -17.49 -10.10 -4.52
N GLU A 689 -17.19 -9.28 -3.52
CA GLU A 689 -15.81 -9.14 -3.08
C GLU A 689 -15.49 -10.23 -2.06
N ILE A 690 -14.43 -10.99 -2.33
CA ILE A 690 -13.84 -11.88 -1.34
C ILE A 690 -12.99 -11.01 -0.43
N LEU A 691 -13.43 -10.87 0.82
CA LEU A 691 -12.72 -10.06 1.79
C LEU A 691 -11.35 -10.65 2.04
N ARG A 692 -10.35 -9.78 1.97
CA ARG A 692 -8.97 -10.17 2.13
C ARG A 692 -8.71 -10.61 3.56
N GLU A 693 -8.15 -11.80 3.72
CA GLU A 693 -7.72 -12.31 5.02
C GLU A 693 -6.29 -11.86 5.37
N LYS A 694 -5.93 -11.95 6.66
CA LYS A 694 -4.66 -11.44 7.19
C LYS A 694 -3.42 -12.08 6.55
N HIS A 695 -3.53 -13.34 6.10
CA HIS A 695 -2.44 -14.09 5.46
C HIS A 695 -2.31 -13.82 3.96
N TRP A 696 -3.25 -13.13 3.30
CA TRP A 696 -3.20 -12.97 1.84
C TRP A 696 -1.96 -12.19 1.37
N GLN A 697 -1.37 -12.65 0.25
CA GLN A 697 -0.19 -12.06 -0.39
C GLN A 697 -0.52 -11.57 -1.81
N PRO A 698 0.05 -10.45 -2.30
CA PRO A 698 1.01 -9.57 -1.62
C PRO A 698 0.36 -8.67 -0.56
N ARG A 699 1.19 -8.12 0.32
CA ARG A 699 0.78 -7.18 1.38
C ARG A 699 0.44 -5.80 0.79
N GLY A 700 -0.85 -5.50 0.61
CA GLY A 700 -1.32 -4.18 0.20
C GLY A 700 -2.84 -4.13 0.03
N THR A 701 -3.47 -3.01 0.40
CA THR A 701 -4.94 -2.85 0.36
C THR A 701 -5.50 -2.76 -1.06
N ALA A 702 -4.67 -2.45 -2.05
CA ALA A 702 -5.09 -2.37 -3.45
C ALA A 702 -5.34 -3.75 -4.09
N TRP A 703 -4.79 -4.85 -3.55
CA TRP A 703 -5.01 -6.19 -4.11
C TRP A 703 -6.32 -6.77 -3.62
N ARG A 704 -7.30 -6.85 -4.51
CA ARG A 704 -8.66 -7.27 -4.19
C ARG A 704 -9.14 -8.34 -5.15
N CYS A 705 -9.95 -9.26 -4.61
CA CYS A 705 -10.50 -10.37 -5.37
C CYS A 705 -12.01 -10.27 -5.48
N PHE A 706 -12.52 -10.42 -6.70
CA PHE A 706 -13.95 -10.33 -7.00
C PHE A 706 -14.42 -11.57 -7.76
N ILE A 707 -15.66 -11.98 -7.46
CA ILE A 707 -16.44 -12.95 -8.25
C ILE A 707 -17.61 -12.20 -8.87
N ALA A 708 -17.65 -12.10 -10.19
CA ALA A 708 -18.76 -11.54 -10.94
C ALA A 708 -19.65 -12.66 -11.48
N LEU A 709 -20.96 -12.63 -11.20
CA LEU A 709 -21.94 -13.65 -11.56
C LEU A 709 -22.96 -13.11 -12.59
N ARG A 710 -23.29 -13.91 -13.61
CA ARG A 710 -24.29 -13.60 -14.65
C ARG A 710 -25.73 -13.88 -14.23
#